data_AF-A0ABD0WKK6-F1
#
_entry.id   AF-A0ABD0WKK6-F1
#
_cell.length_a   1.000
_cell.length_b   1.000
_cell.length_c   1.000
_cell.angle_alpha   90.00
_cell.angle_beta   90.00
_cell.angle_gamma   90.00
#
_symmetry.space_group_name_H-M   'P 1'
#
loop_
_entity.id
_entity.type
_entity.pdbx_description
1 polymer ?
#
loop_
_entity_poly.entity_id
_entity_poly.type
_entity_poly.pdbx_seq_one_letter_code
_entity_poly.pdbx_strand_id
1 'polypeptide(L)'
;MSRKRPLPEQKQCHLLYLMNQPSEKRQTNTLTEQPERLIEIKGQPTEEQHTGQREQETGQVDTRAEEQQIGQIKQPTGQMEEDTEGQTEETPPIQQQGQKSRALAGAATYRSIFKNEWTSSWPFITRGRLNTHYWCAVCRVENSCCHQGVADVVRHIKSKGHQEKLRSLLSTATISQYTMPVPSVGGMSAQEVKTRRAEVKMTAGLVVHDVPLAFADHLGPLLRECFGDSKTAQEYRCARTKSSCIINEALAPYFTQELVKEMKISPYTLVTDGSNDTGGEKMNPLTVRVFMGSKVGPPKHPNIYIHGCPCHVAHNTAKAAGVGFFKVSGFDLEDMVVDIGYWFKGNTNRKGYLTEFCELHEAEYMEVLLHISVCWLSLERCVTRILKLYEPLASYYKSANENQARFRRLVQTFTDPMTEVYLLFFQATVPTFTSFNLLLQREQSSIFLLHDEMVKFIRKLCSKFMVPAALQGYKEPCEIAYKEKANHLPGRKLNIGFTTRAKLNRLLDEGDVTPQQVDLFHEAVLCFLTSAVDYALKKLPLEEPLIKHAKFVDVRQRGECDIEDVLYFVERFPHLLPYHGPEEHILGEEFLNYQTMPMISLRDESETESFWAEMATRKHKVTGAKEFERLAAVAKLVLVLPHANTDAERVFSVVGLNRTKRRNSLALDGTLSSIMTIKMANLEPCFKWEPHSDIIKASKKATGQYNHAHRS
;
A
#
# COMPACT_ATOMS: atom_id res chain seq x y z
N MET A 1 -3.83 -30.25 -24.16
CA MET A 1 -4.70 -29.11 -23.76
C MET A 1 -3.84 -28.06 -23.07
N SER A 2 -4.00 -26.81 -23.52
CA SER A 2 -3.11 -25.67 -23.36
C SER A 2 -2.77 -25.32 -21.89
N ARG A 3 -1.48 -25.05 -21.64
CA ARG A 3 -1.00 -24.44 -20.38
C ARG A 3 -1.62 -23.04 -20.27
N LYS A 4 -2.44 -22.77 -19.24
CA LYS A 4 -2.74 -21.40 -18.85
C LYS A 4 -1.41 -20.71 -18.52
N ARG A 5 -1.03 -19.68 -19.29
CA ARG A 5 0.00 -18.72 -18.87
C ARG A 5 -0.55 -17.98 -17.64
N PRO A 6 0.31 -17.54 -16.70
CA PRO A 6 -0.10 -16.53 -15.73
C PRO A 6 -0.66 -15.32 -16.51
N LEU A 7 -1.78 -14.77 -16.04
CA LEU A 7 -2.30 -13.51 -16.55
C LEU A 7 -1.22 -12.41 -16.34
N PRO A 8 -1.12 -11.39 -17.20
CA PRO A 8 -0.25 -10.26 -16.93
C PRO A 8 -0.79 -9.50 -15.70
N GLU A 9 -0.08 -9.60 -14.58
CA GLU A 9 -0.30 -8.74 -13.41
C GLU A 9 0.52 -7.46 -13.59
N GLN A 10 -0.01 -6.31 -13.17
CA GLN A 10 0.79 -5.12 -12.98
C GLN A 10 1.86 -5.44 -11.92
N LYS A 11 3.10 -5.60 -12.34
CA LYS A 11 4.22 -5.62 -11.39
C LYS A 11 4.71 -4.19 -11.24
N GLN A 12 4.41 -3.61 -10.10
CA GLN A 12 5.16 -2.47 -9.60
C GLN A 12 6.60 -2.93 -9.34
N CYS A 13 7.55 -2.44 -10.12
CA CYS A 13 8.98 -2.57 -9.82
C CYS A 13 9.49 -1.18 -9.48
N HIS A 14 9.71 -0.90 -8.21
CA HIS A 14 10.18 0.42 -7.78
C HIS A 14 11.70 0.44 -7.66
N LEU A 15 12.35 1.36 -8.37
CA LEU A 15 13.76 1.64 -8.15
C LEU A 15 13.90 2.79 -7.16
N LEU A 16 14.40 2.51 -5.96
CA LEU A 16 14.71 3.57 -5.01
C LEU A 16 16.08 4.17 -5.32
N TYR A 17 16.10 5.44 -5.72
CA TYR A 17 17.31 6.27 -5.65
C TYR A 17 17.14 7.24 -4.48
N LEU A 18 17.89 7.04 -3.39
CA LEU A 18 17.94 7.98 -2.27
C LEU A 18 18.98 9.04 -2.60
N MET A 19 18.55 10.21 -3.07
CA MET A 19 19.46 11.35 -3.16
C MET A 19 19.65 11.95 -1.78
N ASN A 20 20.86 11.85 -1.22
CA ASN A 20 21.25 12.63 -0.05
C ASN A 20 21.52 14.07 -0.53
N GLN A 21 20.66 15.01 -0.17
CA GLN A 21 21.00 16.42 -0.34
C GLN A 21 21.68 16.90 0.95
N PRO A 22 22.94 17.39 0.87
CA PRO A 22 23.56 18.03 2.02
C PRO A 22 22.66 19.17 2.49
N SER A 23 22.46 19.28 3.80
CA SER A 23 21.66 20.34 4.40
C SER A 23 22.28 21.71 4.07
N GLU A 24 21.77 22.39 3.04
CA GLU A 24 22.03 23.81 2.85
C GLU A 24 21.38 24.56 4.02
N LYS A 25 22.21 25.27 4.77
CA LYS A 25 21.76 26.19 5.82
C LYS A 25 20.79 27.19 5.18
N ARG A 26 19.58 27.23 5.72
CA ARG A 26 18.51 28.18 5.39
C ARG A 26 19.08 29.62 5.37
N GLN A 27 19.37 30.16 4.19
CA GLN A 27 19.40 31.60 3.98
C GLN A 27 17.98 32.02 3.64
N THR A 28 17.41 32.87 4.49
CA THR A 28 16.14 33.55 4.26
C THR A 28 16.31 34.51 3.08
N ASN A 29 15.76 34.17 1.92
CA ASN A 29 15.60 35.12 0.81
C ASN A 29 14.12 35.50 0.67
N THR A 30 13.86 36.75 1.03
CA THR A 30 12.70 37.55 0.63
C THR A 30 12.57 37.57 -0.89
N LEU A 31 11.38 37.25 -1.38
CA LEU A 31 10.97 37.39 -2.78
C LEU A 31 10.82 38.88 -3.11
N THR A 32 11.68 39.39 -4.00
CA THR A 32 11.37 40.54 -4.85
C THR A 32 11.42 40.07 -6.31
N GLU A 33 10.43 40.54 -7.06
CA GLU A 33 10.08 40.13 -8.42
C GLU A 33 11.02 40.66 -9.52
N GLN A 34 11.13 39.84 -10.60
CA GLN A 34 11.42 40.15 -12.04
C GLN A 34 12.88 40.40 -12.52
N PRO A 35 13.19 40.29 -13.84
CA PRO A 35 12.60 39.55 -14.97
C PRO A 35 13.64 38.69 -15.78
N GLU A 36 13.20 38.02 -16.84
CA GLU A 36 14.00 37.15 -17.74
C GLU A 36 15.08 37.87 -18.60
N ARG A 37 16.25 37.20 -18.78
CA ARG A 37 17.01 36.92 -20.03
C ARG A 37 18.53 37.22 -20.04
N LEU A 38 19.25 36.24 -20.65
CA LEU A 38 20.50 36.25 -21.42
C LEU A 38 21.88 36.59 -20.78
N ILE A 39 22.70 35.53 -20.65
CA ILE A 39 24.07 35.29 -21.20
C ILE A 39 25.09 36.47 -21.27
N GLU A 40 26.16 36.30 -20.45
CA GLU A 40 27.61 36.54 -20.66
C GLU A 40 28.39 37.82 -20.24
N ILE A 41 29.52 37.51 -19.56
CA ILE A 41 30.86 38.15 -19.51
C ILE A 41 31.25 39.08 -18.32
N LYS A 42 32.21 38.55 -17.54
CA LYS A 42 33.32 39.09 -16.71
C LYS A 42 33.40 40.60 -16.40
N GLY A 43 33.62 40.90 -15.12
CA GLY A 43 34.25 42.15 -14.64
C GLY A 43 34.41 42.17 -13.10
N GLN A 44 35.59 42.60 -12.63
CA GLN A 44 36.11 42.57 -11.26
C GLN A 44 35.61 43.74 -10.36
N PRO A 45 35.97 43.82 -9.06
CA PRO A 45 35.14 44.34 -7.96
C PRO A 45 35.41 45.80 -7.60
N THR A 46 34.53 46.39 -6.79
CA THR A 46 34.87 47.55 -5.94
C THR A 46 34.15 47.48 -4.60
N GLU A 47 34.90 47.88 -3.58
CA GLU A 47 34.59 47.95 -2.16
C GLU A 47 33.49 48.98 -1.86
N GLU A 48 32.74 48.79 -0.76
CA GLU A 48 32.59 49.84 0.26
C GLU A 48 31.91 49.31 1.54
N GLN A 49 32.29 49.95 2.64
CA GLN A 49 32.12 49.56 4.04
C GLN A 49 30.83 50.11 4.66
N HIS A 50 30.29 49.44 5.69
CA HIS A 50 29.78 50.02 6.96
C HIS A 50 29.07 48.92 7.80
N THR A 51 29.68 48.40 8.88
CA THR A 51 29.60 48.78 10.32
C THR A 51 28.24 48.61 11.01
N GLY A 52 28.24 47.92 12.16
CA GLY A 52 27.20 47.98 13.21
C GLY A 52 26.60 46.62 13.56
N GLN A 53 27.27 45.79 14.37
CA GLN A 53 27.12 45.67 15.83
C GLN A 53 26.13 44.57 16.27
N ARG A 54 26.53 43.92 17.35
CA ARG A 54 26.21 42.56 17.80
C ARG A 54 25.72 42.70 19.24
N GLU A 55 24.62 42.06 19.60
CA GLU A 55 24.33 41.72 20.98
C GLU A 55 24.05 40.22 21.09
N GLN A 56 24.85 39.60 21.97
CA GLN A 56 24.79 38.19 22.36
C GLN A 56 24.02 38.13 23.67
N GLU A 57 23.15 37.14 23.83
CA GLU A 57 22.87 36.59 25.16
C GLU A 57 22.99 35.05 25.13
N THR A 58 23.73 34.58 26.12
CA THR A 58 24.20 33.24 26.40
C THR A 58 23.24 32.50 27.34
N GLY A 59 23.15 31.18 27.21
CA GLY A 59 22.53 30.31 28.22
C GLY A 59 22.86 28.84 27.98
N GLN A 60 24.00 28.40 28.48
CA GLN A 60 24.36 26.98 28.67
C GLN A 60 23.75 26.46 29.97
N VAL A 61 23.18 25.25 29.97
CA VAL A 61 23.19 24.37 31.15
C VAL A 61 23.46 22.93 30.71
N ASP A 62 24.52 22.41 31.30
CA ASP A 62 25.04 21.04 31.27
C ASP A 62 24.21 20.10 32.15
N THR A 63 24.19 18.80 31.88
CA THR A 63 24.29 17.75 32.92
C THR A 63 24.49 16.37 32.30
N ARG A 64 25.41 15.64 32.92
CA ARG A 64 25.97 14.35 32.52
C ARG A 64 25.66 13.32 33.60
N ALA A 65 25.46 12.07 33.16
CA ALA A 65 25.63 10.78 33.86
C ALA A 65 24.71 10.42 35.05
N GLU A 66 24.11 9.22 34.97
CA GLU A 66 24.31 8.14 35.96
C GLU A 66 23.80 6.79 35.38
N GLU A 67 24.68 5.80 35.35
CA GLU A 67 24.39 4.36 35.23
C GLU A 67 24.49 3.75 36.65
N GLN A 68 23.57 2.88 37.06
CA GLN A 68 23.87 1.55 37.66
C GLN A 68 22.64 0.77 38.16
N GLN A 69 22.75 -0.56 37.93
CA GLN A 69 22.22 -1.70 38.70
C GLN A 69 20.70 -1.92 38.86
N ILE A 70 20.19 -2.95 38.17
CA ILE A 70 18.98 -3.69 38.58
C ILE A 70 19.40 -5.13 38.92
N GLY A 71 19.12 -5.51 40.16
CA GLY A 71 19.28 -6.86 40.69
C GLY A 71 18.14 -7.80 40.28
N GLN A 72 18.48 -9.08 40.20
CA GLN A 72 17.60 -10.22 39.99
C GLN A 72 16.69 -10.47 41.20
N ILE A 73 15.36 -10.57 41.04
CA ILE A 73 14.49 -11.40 41.90
C ILE A 73 13.34 -12.03 41.09
N LYS A 74 13.45 -13.35 40.92
CA LYS A 74 12.46 -14.45 40.92
C LYS A 74 11.01 -14.24 40.42
N GLN A 75 10.67 -15.05 39.42
CA GLN A 75 9.32 -15.55 39.10
C GLN A 75 8.78 -16.49 40.20
N PRO A 76 7.45 -16.67 40.28
CA PRO A 76 6.87 -17.96 40.56
C PRO A 76 6.12 -18.52 39.34
N THR A 77 6.42 -19.78 39.08
CA THR A 77 5.75 -20.76 38.23
C THR A 77 4.32 -21.04 38.69
N GLY A 78 3.41 -21.24 37.74
CA GLY A 78 2.12 -21.89 37.94
C GLY A 78 1.60 -22.45 36.62
N GLN A 79 1.69 -23.76 36.45
CA GLN A 79 1.03 -24.55 35.40
C GLN A 79 -0.39 -24.90 35.86
N MET A 80 -1.38 -24.85 34.97
CA MET A 80 -2.56 -25.72 35.02
C MET A 80 -3.05 -26.01 33.59
N GLU A 81 -3.47 -27.25 33.41
CA GLU A 81 -3.79 -27.97 32.16
C GLU A 81 -5.21 -27.71 31.62
N GLU A 82 -5.35 -28.06 30.33
CA GLU A 82 -6.49 -28.54 29.51
C GLU A 82 -7.95 -28.48 30.07
N ASP A 83 -8.92 -28.01 29.26
CA ASP A 83 -9.72 -28.93 28.41
C ASP A 83 -10.77 -28.28 27.46
N THR A 84 -10.71 -28.77 26.21
CA THR A 84 -11.71 -29.14 25.17
C THR A 84 -13.13 -28.55 24.93
N GLU A 85 -13.42 -28.43 23.61
CA GLU A 85 -14.68 -28.63 22.84
C GLU A 85 -15.86 -27.62 22.96
N GLY A 86 -16.61 -27.21 21.92
CA GLY A 86 -16.70 -27.54 20.49
C GLY A 86 -18.04 -27.01 19.91
N GLN A 87 -18.18 -27.11 18.58
CA GLN A 87 -19.42 -27.10 17.75
C GLN A 87 -19.79 -25.83 16.94
N THR A 88 -19.70 -26.01 15.62
CA THR A 88 -20.28 -25.20 14.54
C THR A 88 -21.50 -25.92 13.95
N GLU A 89 -22.58 -25.18 13.71
CA GLU A 89 -23.79 -25.64 13.00
C GLU A 89 -23.68 -25.41 11.48
N GLU A 90 -24.19 -26.36 10.68
CA GLU A 90 -24.53 -26.16 9.27
C GLU A 90 -25.85 -26.89 8.92
N THR A 91 -26.62 -26.31 7.98
CA THR A 91 -27.74 -26.92 7.25
C THR A 91 -27.79 -26.35 5.80
N PRO A 92 -28.46 -26.99 4.81
CA PRO A 92 -27.79 -27.77 3.74
C PRO A 92 -28.05 -27.27 2.29
N PRO A 93 -27.41 -27.85 1.25
CA PRO A 93 -27.70 -27.54 -0.17
C PRO A 93 -28.55 -28.59 -0.92
N ILE A 94 -29.22 -28.11 -1.98
CA ILE A 94 -30.17 -28.83 -2.87
C ILE A 94 -29.45 -29.51 -4.05
N GLN A 95 -30.02 -30.66 -4.47
CA GLN A 95 -29.55 -31.64 -5.47
C GLN A 95 -29.72 -31.21 -6.94
N GLN A 96 -28.89 -31.78 -7.83
CA GLN A 96 -29.34 -32.22 -9.16
C GLN A 96 -28.80 -33.64 -9.49
N GLN A 97 -29.67 -34.43 -10.12
CA GLN A 97 -29.60 -35.88 -10.30
C GLN A 97 -28.95 -36.28 -11.64
N GLY A 98 -28.28 -37.44 -11.63
CA GLY A 98 -27.86 -38.21 -12.81
C GLY A 98 -27.97 -39.72 -12.53
N GLN A 99 -28.42 -40.49 -13.52
CA GLN A 99 -29.07 -41.80 -13.46
C GLN A 99 -28.29 -42.97 -12.80
N LYS A 100 -29.05 -43.86 -12.11
CA LYS A 100 -28.61 -45.06 -11.39
C LYS A 100 -28.52 -46.31 -12.28
N SER A 101 -27.44 -47.09 -12.14
CA SER A 101 -27.46 -48.54 -12.40
C SER A 101 -27.79 -49.30 -11.11
N ARG A 102 -28.67 -50.30 -11.21
CA ARG A 102 -29.25 -51.08 -10.10
C ARG A 102 -28.18 -51.95 -9.42
N ALA A 103 -27.86 -51.68 -8.14
CA ALA A 103 -26.98 -52.54 -7.32
C ALA A 103 -27.83 -53.47 -6.44
N LEU A 104 -27.39 -54.73 -6.29
CA LEU A 104 -28.01 -55.76 -5.45
C LEU A 104 -28.12 -55.31 -3.98
N ALA A 105 -29.29 -55.56 -3.37
CA ALA A 105 -29.54 -55.30 -1.97
C ALA A 105 -28.72 -56.26 -1.08
N GLY A 106 -27.87 -55.70 -0.21
CA GLY A 106 -27.04 -56.44 0.74
C GLY A 106 -25.53 -56.25 0.61
N ALA A 107 -25.03 -55.52 -0.39
CA ALA A 107 -23.60 -55.17 -0.46
C ALA A 107 -23.26 -54.03 0.53
N ALA A 108 -22.21 -54.20 1.33
CA ALA A 108 -21.74 -53.17 2.25
C ALA A 108 -21.44 -51.86 1.50
N THR A 109 -22.14 -50.78 1.86
CA THR A 109 -21.89 -49.45 1.30
C THR A 109 -20.71 -48.82 2.02
N TYR A 110 -19.53 -48.97 1.42
CA TYR A 110 -18.37 -48.20 1.84
C TYR A 110 -18.41 -46.83 1.15
N ARG A 111 -18.15 -45.78 1.93
CA ARG A 111 -17.96 -44.40 1.42
C ARG A 111 -16.69 -43.83 2.03
N SER A 112 -15.59 -44.55 1.82
CA SER A 112 -14.30 -44.20 2.41
C SER A 112 -13.79 -42.86 1.86
N ILE A 113 -13.24 -42.06 2.75
CA ILE A 113 -12.67 -40.74 2.47
C ILE A 113 -11.15 -40.90 2.40
N PHE A 114 -10.51 -40.15 1.50
CA PHE A 114 -9.06 -40.07 1.41
C PHE A 114 -8.47 -39.53 2.71
N LYS A 115 -7.57 -40.30 3.33
CA LYS A 115 -6.80 -39.86 4.50
C LYS A 115 -5.44 -39.33 4.06
N ASN A 116 -5.07 -38.13 4.52
CA ASN A 116 -3.80 -37.48 4.17
C ASN A 116 -2.57 -38.33 4.57
N GLU A 117 -2.69 -39.16 5.60
CA GLU A 117 -1.65 -40.10 6.04
C GLU A 117 -1.21 -41.07 4.92
N TRP A 118 -2.07 -41.39 3.95
CA TRP A 118 -1.73 -42.28 2.84
C TRP A 118 -0.65 -41.69 1.92
N THR A 119 -0.51 -40.35 1.90
CA THR A 119 0.55 -39.66 1.15
C THR A 119 1.92 -39.95 1.73
N SER A 120 2.04 -40.32 3.00
CA SER A 120 3.32 -40.76 3.60
C SER A 120 3.78 -42.10 3.02
N SER A 121 2.85 -43.01 2.73
CA SER A 121 3.16 -44.31 2.12
C SER A 121 3.27 -44.24 0.59
N TRP A 122 2.52 -43.32 -0.05
CA TRP A 122 2.54 -43.11 -1.49
C TRP A 122 2.60 -41.61 -1.83
N PRO A 123 3.79 -40.98 -1.85
CA PRO A 123 3.92 -39.54 -2.07
C PRO A 123 3.38 -39.02 -3.40
N PHE A 124 3.19 -39.91 -4.38
CA PHE A 124 2.63 -39.58 -5.69
C PHE A 124 1.10 -39.57 -5.73
N ILE A 125 0.41 -39.81 -4.60
CA ILE A 125 -1.03 -39.62 -4.47
C ILE A 125 -1.36 -38.44 -3.55
N THR A 126 -2.34 -37.63 -3.98
CA THR A 126 -2.87 -36.50 -3.19
C THR A 126 -4.38 -36.55 -3.19
N ARG A 127 -5.01 -35.78 -2.28
CA ARG A 127 -6.47 -35.65 -2.26
C ARG A 127 -6.99 -35.15 -3.60
N GLY A 128 -8.03 -35.80 -4.11
CA GLY A 128 -8.74 -35.39 -5.32
C GLY A 128 -9.67 -34.20 -5.09
N ARG A 129 -10.40 -33.81 -6.13
CA ARG A 129 -11.45 -32.80 -6.11
C ARG A 129 -12.55 -33.16 -5.11
N LEU A 130 -12.91 -34.43 -5.05
CA LEU A 130 -13.82 -34.96 -4.05
C LEU A 130 -13.03 -35.62 -2.92
N ASN A 131 -13.53 -35.52 -1.69
CA ASN A 131 -12.90 -36.14 -0.52
C ASN A 131 -12.88 -37.69 -0.61
N THR A 132 -13.69 -38.30 -1.47
CA THR A 132 -13.71 -39.74 -1.77
C THR A 132 -12.83 -40.14 -2.96
N HIS A 133 -12.02 -39.21 -3.47
CA HIS A 133 -11.15 -39.41 -4.62
C HIS A 133 -9.71 -38.99 -4.29
N TYR A 134 -8.78 -39.57 -5.03
CA TYR A 134 -7.37 -39.23 -4.96
C TYR A 134 -6.79 -39.06 -6.36
N TRP A 135 -5.91 -38.09 -6.49
CA TRP A 135 -5.13 -37.87 -7.69
C TRP A 135 -3.91 -38.76 -7.68
N CYS A 136 -3.62 -39.47 -8.78
CA CYS A 136 -2.37 -40.19 -8.97
C CYS A 136 -1.48 -39.47 -9.99
N ALA A 137 -0.33 -38.97 -9.54
CA ALA A 137 0.62 -38.26 -10.39
C ALA A 137 1.29 -39.16 -11.46
N VAL A 138 1.45 -40.47 -11.17
CA VAL A 138 2.02 -41.47 -12.09
C VAL A 138 1.08 -41.72 -13.27
N CYS A 139 -0.22 -41.91 -12.99
CA CYS A 139 -1.20 -42.20 -14.04
C CYS A 139 -1.82 -40.94 -14.66
N ARG A 140 -1.67 -39.78 -13.99
CA ARG A 140 -2.31 -38.49 -14.30
C ARG A 140 -3.82 -38.57 -14.41
N VAL A 141 -4.42 -39.34 -13.51
CA VAL A 141 -5.87 -39.53 -13.43
C VAL A 141 -6.31 -39.45 -11.98
N GLU A 142 -7.54 -38.99 -11.82
CA GLU A 142 -8.24 -39.01 -10.55
C GLU A 142 -8.98 -40.34 -10.40
N ASN A 143 -8.78 -41.02 -9.27
CA ASN A 143 -9.38 -42.32 -8.98
C ASN A 143 -10.25 -42.23 -7.72
N SER A 144 -11.30 -43.02 -7.68
CA SER A 144 -12.14 -43.12 -6.49
C SER A 144 -11.51 -44.08 -5.47
N CYS A 145 -11.52 -43.69 -4.20
CA CYS A 145 -11.25 -44.57 -3.06
C CYS A 145 -12.52 -44.85 -2.25
N CYS A 146 -13.70 -44.54 -2.80
CA CYS A 146 -14.96 -44.64 -2.05
C CYS A 146 -15.29 -46.08 -1.63
N HIS A 147 -14.82 -47.08 -2.38
CA HIS A 147 -15.31 -48.46 -2.25
C HIS A 147 -14.59 -49.25 -1.16
N GLN A 148 -13.27 -49.11 -1.00
CA GLN A 148 -12.49 -49.79 0.05
C GLN A 148 -11.30 -48.93 0.54
N GLY A 149 -11.34 -47.62 0.36
CA GLY A 149 -10.35 -46.69 0.88
C GLY A 149 -8.93 -47.01 0.40
N VAL A 150 -8.04 -47.33 1.34
CA VAL A 150 -6.63 -47.64 1.06
C VAL A 150 -6.48 -48.88 0.16
N ALA A 151 -7.40 -49.84 0.20
CA ALA A 151 -7.32 -51.01 -0.65
C ALA A 151 -7.54 -50.65 -2.13
N ASP A 152 -8.36 -49.63 -2.43
CA ASP A 152 -8.52 -49.13 -3.80
C ASP A 152 -7.24 -48.45 -4.30
N VAL A 153 -6.56 -47.70 -3.42
CA VAL A 153 -5.25 -47.09 -3.69
C VAL A 153 -4.23 -48.18 -4.04
N VAL A 154 -4.12 -49.21 -3.19
CA VAL A 154 -3.19 -50.33 -3.42
C VAL A 154 -3.54 -51.08 -4.71
N ARG A 155 -4.83 -51.31 -4.99
CA ARG A 155 -5.29 -51.99 -6.20
C ARG A 155 -4.94 -51.20 -7.46
N HIS A 156 -5.13 -49.88 -7.44
CA HIS A 156 -4.71 -49.00 -8.52
C HIS A 156 -3.20 -49.06 -8.75
N ILE A 157 -2.39 -48.97 -7.68
CA ILE A 157 -0.92 -49.02 -7.76
C ILE A 157 -0.45 -50.36 -8.34
N LYS A 158 -1.09 -51.48 -7.96
CA LYS A 158 -0.77 -52.82 -8.47
C LYS A 158 -1.33 -53.08 -9.88
N SER A 159 -2.16 -52.19 -10.43
CA SER A 159 -2.74 -52.39 -11.76
C SER A 159 -1.67 -52.41 -12.86
N LYS A 160 -1.86 -53.23 -13.90
CA LYS A 160 -0.91 -53.33 -15.03
C LYS A 160 -0.64 -51.97 -15.67
N GLY A 161 -1.67 -51.16 -15.90
CA GLY A 161 -1.52 -49.83 -16.51
C GLY A 161 -0.75 -48.83 -15.63
N HIS A 162 -0.88 -48.92 -14.30
CA HIS A 162 -0.04 -48.13 -13.39
C HIS A 162 1.40 -48.64 -13.40
N GLN A 163 1.61 -49.95 -13.30
CA GLN A 163 2.95 -50.57 -13.28
C GLN A 163 3.71 -50.36 -14.59
N GLU A 164 3.05 -50.38 -15.75
CA GLU A 164 3.66 -50.07 -17.04
C GLU A 164 4.02 -48.60 -17.17
N LYS A 165 3.15 -47.68 -16.72
CA LYS A 165 3.48 -46.25 -16.69
C LYS A 165 4.60 -45.96 -15.69
N LEU A 166 4.60 -46.62 -14.53
CA LEU A 166 5.64 -46.50 -13.53
C LEU A 166 6.97 -47.07 -14.05
N ARG A 167 6.96 -48.25 -14.69
CA ARG A 167 8.14 -48.84 -15.35
C ARG A 167 8.61 -48.00 -16.51
N SER A 168 7.71 -47.40 -17.30
CA SER A 168 8.07 -46.48 -18.38
C SER A 168 8.73 -45.22 -17.81
N LEU A 169 8.20 -44.66 -16.73
CA LEU A 169 8.81 -43.55 -16.00
C LEU A 169 10.18 -43.93 -15.42
N LEU A 170 10.32 -45.16 -14.89
CA LEU A 170 11.55 -45.71 -14.34
C LEU A 170 12.57 -46.14 -15.42
N SER A 171 12.13 -46.54 -16.62
CA SER A 171 12.99 -46.94 -17.74
C SER A 171 13.44 -45.74 -18.58
N THR A 172 12.71 -44.62 -18.52
CA THR A 172 13.26 -43.29 -18.85
C THR A 172 14.10 -42.70 -17.71
N ALA A 173 14.05 -43.29 -16.51
CA ALA A 173 14.90 -42.92 -15.39
C ALA A 173 16.18 -43.77 -15.36
N THR A 174 17.05 -43.53 -16.35
CA THR A 174 18.48 -43.56 -16.04
C THR A 174 18.69 -42.52 -14.95
N ILE A 175 18.96 -43.01 -13.73
CA ILE A 175 19.23 -42.29 -12.47
C ILE A 175 19.64 -40.82 -12.70
N SER A 176 18.65 -39.91 -12.72
CA SER A 176 18.85 -38.46 -12.72
C SER A 176 17.52 -37.72 -12.54
N GLN A 177 16.87 -37.83 -11.36
CA GLN A 177 15.88 -36.83 -10.92
C GLN A 177 15.47 -36.96 -9.43
N TYR A 178 16.39 -36.63 -8.53
CA TYR A 178 16.15 -35.59 -7.49
C TYR A 178 17.26 -34.51 -7.52
N THR A 179 17.94 -34.44 -8.66
CA THR A 179 18.82 -33.37 -9.09
C THR A 179 18.37 -33.05 -10.49
N MET A 180 17.70 -31.90 -10.69
CA MET A 180 17.91 -31.21 -11.95
C MET A 180 19.44 -31.12 -12.11
N PRO A 181 20.05 -31.64 -13.19
CA PRO A 181 21.41 -31.24 -13.52
C PRO A 181 21.28 -29.74 -13.74
N VAL A 182 21.73 -28.97 -12.75
CA VAL A 182 21.98 -27.56 -12.98
C VAL A 182 23.01 -27.60 -14.11
N PRO A 183 22.72 -27.05 -15.31
CA PRO A 183 23.78 -26.86 -16.30
C PRO A 183 24.95 -26.17 -15.59
N SER A 184 26.19 -26.35 -16.04
CA SER A 184 27.34 -25.69 -15.44
C SER A 184 27.17 -24.16 -15.51
N VAL A 185 26.51 -23.58 -14.52
CA VAL A 185 26.19 -22.16 -14.43
C VAL A 185 27.49 -21.50 -13.99
N GLY A 186 28.19 -20.83 -14.91
CA GLY A 186 29.40 -20.07 -14.61
C GLY A 186 30.56 -20.91 -14.03
N GLY A 187 30.73 -22.15 -14.50
CA GLY A 187 31.84 -23.03 -14.06
C GLY A 187 31.71 -23.58 -12.63
N MET A 188 30.51 -23.53 -12.03
CA MET A 188 30.22 -24.11 -10.71
C MET A 188 29.89 -25.61 -10.81
N SER A 189 30.26 -26.38 -9.78
CA SER A 189 29.77 -27.75 -9.62
C SER A 189 28.27 -27.75 -9.32
N ALA A 190 27.55 -28.83 -9.63
CA ALA A 190 26.12 -28.93 -9.35
C ALA A 190 25.79 -28.75 -7.86
N GLN A 191 26.68 -29.23 -6.98
CA GLN A 191 26.54 -29.08 -5.53
C GLN A 191 26.79 -27.62 -5.09
N GLU A 192 27.81 -26.96 -5.64
CA GLU A 192 28.06 -25.54 -5.39
C GLU A 192 26.85 -24.67 -5.78
N VAL A 193 26.20 -24.96 -6.91
CA VAL A 193 24.99 -24.22 -7.32
C VAL A 193 23.83 -24.43 -6.34
N LYS A 194 23.62 -25.64 -5.83
CA LYS A 194 22.58 -25.89 -4.81
C LYS A 194 22.84 -25.08 -3.54
N THR A 195 24.08 -25.08 -3.05
CA THR A 195 24.49 -24.31 -1.87
C THR A 195 24.29 -22.81 -2.11
N ARG A 196 24.75 -22.28 -3.24
CA ARG A 196 24.56 -20.87 -3.60
C ARG A 196 23.10 -20.47 -3.74
N ARG A 197 22.27 -21.33 -4.35
CA ARG A 197 20.83 -21.11 -4.43
C ARG A 197 20.23 -20.99 -3.03
N ALA A 198 20.59 -21.88 -2.10
CA ALA A 198 20.11 -21.81 -0.73
C ALA A 198 20.51 -20.49 -0.05
N GLU A 199 21.76 -20.06 -0.21
CA GLU A 199 22.25 -18.78 0.32
C GLU A 199 21.47 -17.59 -0.25
N VAL A 200 21.27 -17.53 -1.57
CA VAL A 200 20.49 -16.46 -2.22
C VAL A 200 19.04 -16.45 -1.75
N LYS A 201 18.38 -17.61 -1.65
CA LYS A 201 16.99 -17.69 -1.16
C LYS A 201 16.87 -17.25 0.30
N MET A 202 17.79 -17.70 1.16
CA MET A 202 17.81 -17.29 2.57
C MET A 202 18.05 -15.79 2.71
N THR A 203 19.00 -15.23 1.96
CA THR A 203 19.24 -13.79 1.93
C THR A 203 18.01 -13.01 1.46
N ALA A 204 17.34 -13.44 0.38
CA ALA A 204 16.09 -12.83 -0.07
C ALA A 204 15.00 -12.89 1.01
N GLY A 205 14.89 -14.02 1.73
CA GLY A 205 13.99 -14.17 2.87
C GLY A 205 14.28 -13.18 4.00
N LEU A 206 15.55 -12.99 4.37
CA LEU A 206 15.93 -12.00 5.39
C LEU A 206 15.49 -10.57 5.03
N VAL A 207 15.61 -10.24 3.74
CA VAL A 207 15.23 -8.92 3.20
C VAL A 207 13.71 -8.74 3.17
N VAL A 208 12.99 -9.68 2.57
CA VAL A 208 11.53 -9.59 2.39
C VAL A 208 10.79 -9.56 3.73
N HIS A 209 11.32 -10.25 4.75
CA HIS A 209 10.68 -10.37 6.07
C HIS A 209 11.27 -9.46 7.14
N ASP A 210 12.08 -8.47 6.78
CA ASP A 210 12.67 -7.53 7.74
C ASP A 210 13.47 -8.21 8.87
N VAL A 211 14.06 -9.39 8.62
CA VAL A 211 14.90 -10.12 9.59
C VAL A 211 16.33 -9.59 9.64
N PRO A 212 16.82 -9.06 10.78
CA PRO A 212 18.14 -8.43 10.87
C PRO A 212 19.26 -9.30 10.28
N LEU A 213 20.15 -8.70 9.47
CA LEU A 213 21.23 -9.44 8.81
C LEU A 213 22.17 -10.15 9.79
N ALA A 214 22.27 -9.66 11.04
CA ALA A 214 23.00 -10.34 12.12
C ALA A 214 22.46 -11.73 12.44
N PHE A 215 21.17 -12.01 12.16
CA PHE A 215 20.60 -13.36 12.31
C PHE A 215 21.27 -14.38 11.38
N ALA A 216 21.79 -13.94 10.22
CA ALA A 216 22.47 -14.82 9.28
C ALA A 216 23.70 -15.52 9.89
N ASP A 217 24.34 -14.95 10.92
CA ASP A 217 25.50 -15.57 11.56
C ASP A 217 25.14 -16.84 12.32
N HIS A 218 23.92 -16.91 12.83
CA HIS A 218 23.40 -18.08 13.56
C HIS A 218 22.78 -19.11 12.61
N LEU A 219 22.34 -18.68 11.43
CA LEU A 219 21.63 -19.52 10.47
C LEU A 219 22.49 -20.67 9.95
N GLY A 220 23.76 -20.41 9.63
CA GLY A 220 24.67 -21.44 9.14
C GLY A 220 24.89 -22.58 10.13
N PRO A 221 25.33 -22.31 11.38
CA PRO A 221 25.43 -23.33 12.43
C PRO A 221 24.13 -24.08 12.67
N LEU A 222 23.00 -23.37 12.78
CA LEU A 222 21.69 -23.98 13.03
C LEU A 222 21.29 -24.96 11.91
N LEU A 223 21.47 -24.56 10.64
CA LEU A 223 21.17 -25.45 9.51
C LEU A 223 22.02 -26.73 9.53
N ARG A 224 23.28 -26.65 9.96
CA ARG A 224 24.15 -27.83 10.05
C ARG A 224 23.76 -28.78 11.16
N GLU A 225 23.29 -28.24 12.28
CA GLU A 225 22.80 -29.00 13.42
C GLU A 225 21.46 -29.67 13.11
N CYS A 226 20.49 -28.92 12.58
CA CYS A 226 19.16 -29.44 12.27
C CYS A 226 19.15 -30.41 11.08
N PHE A 227 20.07 -30.26 10.12
CA PHE A 227 20.10 -31.02 8.86
C PHE A 227 21.46 -31.67 8.61
N GLY A 228 21.87 -32.56 9.53
CA GLY A 228 23.14 -33.28 9.48
C GLY A 228 23.38 -34.09 8.20
N ASP A 229 22.32 -34.61 7.61
CA ASP A 229 22.30 -35.44 6.39
C ASP A 229 22.42 -34.62 5.09
N SER A 230 22.12 -33.32 5.15
CA SER A 230 22.08 -32.45 3.97
C SER A 230 23.46 -31.87 3.65
N LYS A 231 24.11 -32.37 2.58
CA LYS A 231 25.37 -31.81 2.06
C LYS A 231 25.27 -30.29 1.81
N THR A 232 24.11 -29.81 1.37
CA THR A 232 23.87 -28.37 1.12
C THR A 232 23.87 -27.57 2.41
N ALA A 233 23.26 -28.09 3.49
CA ALA A 233 23.31 -27.46 4.81
C ALA A 233 24.73 -27.47 5.37
N GLN A 234 25.45 -28.59 5.22
CA GLN A 234 26.85 -28.73 5.64
C GLN A 234 27.79 -27.76 4.94
N GLU A 235 27.52 -27.40 3.68
CA GLU A 235 28.29 -26.44 2.90
C GLU A 235 27.78 -24.99 2.99
N TYR A 236 26.65 -24.74 3.65
CA TYR A 236 26.12 -23.39 3.80
C TYR A 236 27.08 -22.52 4.63
N ARG A 237 27.53 -21.40 4.05
CA ARG A 237 28.52 -20.49 4.66
C ARG A 237 28.08 -19.01 4.57
N CYS A 238 26.77 -18.75 4.53
CA CYS A 238 26.25 -17.40 4.42
C CYS A 238 25.90 -16.78 5.78
N ALA A 239 26.82 -15.94 6.25
CA ALA A 239 26.70 -15.09 7.43
C ALA A 239 26.33 -13.64 7.05
N ARG A 240 26.38 -12.68 8.00
CA ARG A 240 25.98 -11.28 7.76
C ARG A 240 26.66 -10.66 6.54
N THR A 241 27.97 -10.82 6.44
CA THR A 241 28.81 -10.18 5.43
C THR A 241 28.50 -10.72 4.04
N LYS A 242 28.43 -12.05 3.93
CA LYS A 242 28.10 -12.72 2.68
C LYS A 242 26.68 -12.35 2.22
N SER A 243 25.75 -12.24 3.15
CA SER A 243 24.38 -11.79 2.88
C SER A 243 24.36 -10.36 2.35
N SER A 244 25.10 -9.43 2.98
CA SER A 244 25.25 -8.05 2.49
C SER A 244 25.84 -8.00 1.07
N CYS A 245 26.87 -8.80 0.77
CA CYS A 245 27.41 -8.88 -0.58
C CYS A 245 26.38 -9.42 -1.58
N ILE A 246 25.63 -10.45 -1.23
CA ILE A 246 24.57 -11.00 -2.10
C ILE A 246 23.48 -9.94 -2.36
N ILE A 247 23.11 -9.17 -1.34
CA ILE A 247 22.15 -8.06 -1.46
C ILE A 247 22.65 -6.99 -2.44
N ASN A 248 23.85 -6.46 -2.19
CA ASN A 248 24.38 -5.30 -2.90
C ASN A 248 24.91 -5.60 -4.30
N GLU A 249 25.48 -6.79 -4.52
CA GLU A 249 26.24 -7.09 -5.74
C GLU A 249 25.56 -8.14 -6.63
N ALA A 250 24.50 -8.79 -6.16
CA ALA A 250 23.78 -9.82 -6.94
C ALA A 250 22.29 -9.53 -7.06
N LEU A 251 21.55 -9.47 -5.95
CA LEU A 251 20.10 -9.31 -5.96
C LEU A 251 19.69 -7.92 -6.44
N ALA A 252 20.12 -6.85 -5.78
CA ALA A 252 19.72 -5.49 -6.14
C ALA A 252 20.13 -5.12 -7.58
N PRO A 253 21.39 -5.34 -8.03
CA PRO A 253 21.77 -5.03 -9.41
C PRO A 253 20.97 -5.80 -10.46
N TYR A 254 20.61 -7.06 -10.17
CA TYR A 254 19.77 -7.85 -11.07
C TYR A 254 18.39 -7.22 -11.24
N PHE A 255 17.69 -6.93 -10.14
CA PHE A 255 16.35 -6.31 -10.21
C PHE A 255 16.38 -4.92 -10.83
N THR A 256 17.40 -4.12 -10.53
CA THR A 256 17.63 -2.82 -11.21
C THR A 256 17.77 -2.99 -12.72
N GLN A 257 18.58 -3.94 -13.18
CA GLN A 257 18.80 -4.18 -14.60
C GLN A 257 17.55 -4.69 -15.31
N GLU A 258 16.78 -5.60 -14.68
CA GLU A 258 15.51 -6.07 -15.22
C GLU A 258 14.51 -4.92 -15.37
N LEU A 259 14.38 -4.07 -14.36
CA LEU A 259 13.54 -2.87 -14.46
C LEU A 259 14.01 -1.91 -15.56
N VAL A 260 15.31 -1.62 -15.65
CA VAL A 260 15.85 -0.74 -16.72
C VAL A 260 15.60 -1.33 -18.11
N LYS A 261 15.70 -2.65 -18.28
CA LYS A 261 15.34 -3.31 -19.56
C LYS A 261 13.88 -3.07 -19.90
N GLU A 262 12.98 -3.20 -18.92
CA GLU A 262 11.56 -2.93 -19.11
C GLU A 262 11.26 -1.46 -19.40
N MET A 263 11.89 -0.51 -18.69
CA MET A 263 11.72 0.94 -18.92
C MET A 263 12.15 1.37 -20.33
N LYS A 264 13.06 0.64 -20.97
CA LYS A 264 13.48 0.90 -22.36
C LYS A 264 12.43 0.49 -23.40
N ILE A 265 11.50 -0.39 -23.02
CA ILE A 265 10.53 -1.01 -23.91
C ILE A 265 9.08 -0.84 -23.43
N SER A 266 8.81 -0.02 -22.42
CA SER A 266 7.45 0.21 -21.92
C SER A 266 7.33 1.64 -21.38
N PRO A 267 6.13 2.25 -21.48
CA PRO A 267 5.87 3.49 -20.78
C PRO A 267 6.02 3.31 -19.27
N TYR A 268 6.59 4.32 -18.62
CA TYR A 268 6.78 4.34 -17.18
C TYR A 268 6.49 5.73 -16.63
N THR A 269 6.09 5.78 -15.36
CA THR A 269 6.03 7.04 -14.60
C THR A 269 7.07 7.06 -13.51
N LEU A 270 7.67 8.22 -13.28
CA LEU A 270 8.52 8.51 -12.14
C LEU A 270 7.69 9.28 -11.09
N VAL A 271 7.70 8.80 -9.85
CA VAL A 271 7.06 9.47 -8.72
C VAL A 271 8.12 9.72 -7.66
N THR A 272 8.13 10.93 -7.11
CA THR A 272 9.04 11.33 -6.04
C THR A 272 8.29 12.07 -4.96
N ASP A 273 8.77 11.97 -3.73
CA ASP A 273 8.26 12.72 -2.59
C ASP A 273 9.41 13.06 -1.63
N GLY A 274 9.28 14.13 -0.85
CA GLY A 274 10.30 14.59 0.07
C GLY A 274 9.97 14.23 1.51
N SER A 275 10.93 13.67 2.25
CA SER A 275 10.73 13.34 3.66
C SER A 275 10.60 14.61 4.51
N ASN A 276 9.59 14.65 5.37
CA ASN A 276 9.35 15.79 6.27
C ASN A 276 10.01 15.65 7.66
N ASP A 277 10.66 14.53 8.02
CA ASP A 277 11.02 14.25 9.42
C ASP A 277 12.52 14.26 9.80
N THR A 278 12.84 15.29 10.61
CA THR A 278 13.80 15.54 11.71
C THR A 278 15.04 14.69 12.04
N GLY A 279 15.38 13.64 11.29
CA GLY A 279 16.74 13.09 11.29
C GLY A 279 17.68 13.99 10.47
N GLY A 280 18.98 14.03 10.77
CA GLY A 280 19.95 14.95 10.12
C GLY A 280 20.09 14.87 8.59
N GLU A 281 19.32 14.02 7.90
CA GLU A 281 19.37 13.79 6.44
C GLU A 281 17.96 13.80 5.85
N LYS A 282 17.72 14.63 4.82
CA LYS A 282 16.50 14.59 4.02
C LYS A 282 16.58 13.46 2.99
N MET A 283 15.49 12.72 2.83
CA MET A 283 15.35 11.63 1.86
C MET A 283 14.33 12.00 0.78
N ASN A 284 14.71 11.78 -0.48
CA ASN A 284 13.81 11.92 -1.63
C ASN A 284 13.75 10.59 -2.38
N PRO A 285 12.84 9.67 -2.04
CA PRO A 285 12.61 8.48 -2.84
C PRO A 285 12.23 8.85 -4.27
N LEU A 286 12.84 8.13 -5.20
CA LEU A 286 12.33 7.99 -6.56
C LEU A 286 11.64 6.63 -6.65
N THR A 287 10.50 6.56 -7.32
CA THR A 287 9.77 5.32 -7.59
C THR A 287 9.39 5.27 -9.06
N VAL A 288 9.30 4.06 -9.61
CA VAL A 288 8.99 3.83 -11.02
C VAL A 288 7.75 2.95 -11.11
N ARG A 289 6.75 3.37 -11.86
CA ARG A 289 5.54 2.58 -12.15
C ARG A 289 5.60 2.13 -13.62
N VAL A 290 5.40 0.83 -13.86
CA VAL A 290 5.41 0.19 -15.20
C VAL A 290 4.22 -0.76 -15.33
N PHE A 291 3.72 -0.98 -16.56
CA PHE A 291 2.68 -1.98 -16.84
C PHE A 291 3.24 -3.09 -17.73
N MET A 292 3.24 -4.33 -17.25
CA MET A 292 3.83 -5.46 -17.97
C MET A 292 2.88 -5.98 -19.05
N GLY A 293 3.28 -5.93 -20.33
CA GLY A 293 2.57 -6.69 -21.37
C GLY A 293 2.68 -6.29 -22.84
N SER A 294 3.55 -5.36 -23.26
CA SER A 294 3.85 -5.14 -24.69
C SER A 294 5.00 -4.14 -24.87
N LYS A 295 5.83 -4.37 -25.90
CA LYS A 295 7.01 -3.55 -26.24
C LYS A 295 6.59 -2.24 -26.90
N VAL A 296 6.95 -1.10 -26.33
CA VAL A 296 6.86 0.25 -26.90
C VAL A 296 8.24 0.90 -26.77
N GLY A 297 8.80 1.42 -27.87
CA GLY A 297 10.17 1.94 -27.91
C GLY A 297 10.44 3.12 -26.97
N PRO A 298 11.73 3.44 -26.71
CA PRO A 298 12.12 4.40 -25.68
C PRO A 298 11.78 5.85 -26.06
N PRO A 299 11.22 6.67 -25.14
CA PRO A 299 10.97 8.09 -25.39
C PRO A 299 12.23 8.96 -25.21
N LYS A 300 12.38 9.99 -26.05
CA LYS A 300 13.22 11.18 -25.80
C LYS A 300 12.28 12.38 -25.51
N HIS A 301 12.60 13.17 -24.48
CA HIS A 301 11.80 14.30 -23.98
C HIS A 301 11.45 15.33 -25.08
N PRO A 302 10.14 15.63 -25.26
CA PRO A 302 9.44 16.74 -24.59
C PRO A 302 8.11 16.33 -23.91
N ASN A 303 7.83 15.03 -23.77
CA ASN A 303 6.55 14.47 -23.33
C ASN A 303 6.39 14.30 -21.79
N ILE A 304 6.88 15.25 -20.97
CA ILE A 304 6.79 15.12 -19.50
C ILE A 304 5.43 15.64 -19.02
N TYR A 305 4.67 14.76 -18.37
CA TYR A 305 3.53 15.17 -17.56
C TYR A 305 3.97 15.31 -16.10
N ILE A 306 3.87 16.50 -15.55
CA ILE A 306 4.08 16.77 -14.12
C ILE A 306 2.71 16.99 -13.51
N HIS A 307 2.37 16.17 -12.51
CA HIS A 307 1.10 16.26 -11.80
C HIS A 307 1.36 16.54 -10.32
N GLY A 308 0.70 17.56 -9.78
CA GLY A 308 0.69 17.81 -8.33
C GLY A 308 -0.06 16.69 -7.60
N CYS A 309 0.24 16.46 -6.32
CA CYS A 309 -0.37 15.36 -5.58
C CYS A 309 -1.77 15.74 -5.05
N PRO A 310 -2.87 15.09 -5.49
CA PRO A 310 -4.20 15.38 -4.95
C PRO A 310 -4.35 15.01 -3.48
N CYS A 311 -3.52 14.10 -2.94
CA CYS A 311 -3.52 13.75 -1.50
C CYS A 311 -3.12 14.99 -0.66
N HIS A 312 -2.08 15.70 -1.08
CA HIS A 312 -1.67 16.96 -0.46
C HIS A 312 -2.75 18.04 -0.57
N VAL A 313 -3.45 18.10 -1.71
CA VAL A 313 -4.57 19.04 -1.88
C VAL A 313 -5.73 18.68 -0.96
N ALA A 314 -6.11 17.40 -0.84
CA ALA A 314 -7.16 16.94 0.07
C ALA A 314 -6.83 17.25 1.53
N HIS A 315 -5.58 17.01 1.94
CA HIS A 315 -5.07 17.37 3.27
C HIS A 315 -5.19 18.88 3.51
N ASN A 316 -4.67 19.70 2.60
CA ASN A 316 -4.71 21.16 2.74
C ASN A 316 -6.14 21.72 2.67
N THR A 317 -7.04 21.08 1.94
CA THR A 317 -8.46 21.43 1.90
C THR A 317 -9.07 21.30 3.29
N ALA A 318 -8.78 20.19 3.98
CA ALA A 318 -9.28 19.94 5.31
C ALA A 318 -8.66 20.90 6.35
N LYS A 319 -7.37 21.21 6.21
CA LYS A 319 -6.68 22.23 7.01
C LYS A 319 -7.29 23.63 6.82
N ALA A 320 -7.53 24.04 5.57
CA ALA A 320 -8.18 25.30 5.27
C ALA A 320 -9.60 25.37 5.86
N ALA A 321 -10.33 24.26 5.82
CA ALA A 321 -11.63 24.13 6.46
C ALA A 321 -11.54 24.30 7.99
N GLY A 322 -10.58 23.62 8.64
CA GLY A 322 -10.32 23.75 10.07
C GLY A 322 -10.00 25.19 10.49
N VAL A 323 -9.16 25.90 9.72
CA VAL A 323 -8.86 27.33 9.94
C VAL A 323 -10.12 28.19 9.80
N GLY A 324 -11.00 27.88 8.84
CA GLY A 324 -12.30 28.54 8.71
C GLY A 324 -13.18 28.37 9.95
N PHE A 325 -13.26 27.14 10.49
CA PHE A 325 -13.98 26.85 11.73
C PHE A 325 -13.40 27.62 12.92
N PHE A 326 -12.07 27.54 13.11
CA PHE A 326 -11.35 28.17 14.22
C PHE A 326 -11.57 29.68 14.27
N LYS A 327 -11.58 30.38 13.12
CA LYS A 327 -11.80 31.83 13.06
C LYS A 327 -13.12 32.28 13.69
N VAL A 328 -14.14 31.42 13.69
CA VAL A 328 -15.47 31.74 14.21
C VAL A 328 -15.66 31.17 15.61
N SER A 329 -15.28 29.91 15.84
CA SER A 329 -15.53 29.22 17.13
C SER A 329 -14.42 29.39 18.16
N GLY A 330 -13.20 29.78 17.75
CA GLY A 330 -12.01 29.74 18.57
C GLY A 330 -11.48 28.33 18.87
N PHE A 331 -12.10 27.29 18.30
CA PHE A 331 -11.73 25.89 18.54
C PHE A 331 -10.86 25.33 17.40
N ASP A 332 -9.65 24.90 17.73
CA ASP A 332 -8.75 24.20 16.81
C ASP A 332 -8.71 22.70 17.16
N LEU A 333 -9.26 21.89 16.27
CA LEU A 333 -9.32 20.45 16.44
C LEU A 333 -7.92 19.82 16.45
N GLU A 334 -7.04 20.28 15.55
CA GLU A 334 -5.73 19.67 15.34
C GLU A 334 -4.87 19.89 16.59
N ASP A 335 -4.86 21.11 17.12
CA ASP A 335 -4.16 21.47 18.37
C ASP A 335 -4.68 20.66 19.56
N MET A 336 -6.02 20.53 19.71
CA MET A 336 -6.60 19.72 20.79
C MET A 336 -6.13 18.26 20.72
N VAL A 337 -6.23 17.65 19.53
CA VAL A 337 -5.85 16.24 19.35
C VAL A 337 -4.35 16.03 19.60
N VAL A 338 -3.51 16.94 19.12
CA VAL A 338 -2.06 16.93 19.36
C VAL A 338 -1.79 17.05 20.86
N ASP A 339 -2.44 17.97 21.56
CA ASP A 339 -2.24 18.17 22.99
C ASP A 339 -2.65 16.94 23.80
N ILE A 340 -3.80 16.31 23.51
CA ILE A 340 -4.22 15.07 24.17
C ILE A 340 -3.19 13.96 23.92
N GLY A 341 -2.80 13.74 22.67
CA GLY A 341 -1.85 12.69 22.29
C GLY A 341 -0.49 12.82 22.98
N TYR A 342 0.09 14.03 22.96
CA TYR A 342 1.38 14.27 23.60
C TYR A 342 1.30 14.37 25.13
N TRP A 343 0.13 14.62 25.71
CA TRP A 343 -0.04 14.58 27.17
C TRP A 343 0.20 13.18 27.73
N PHE A 344 -0.33 12.15 27.07
CA PHE A 344 -0.20 10.75 27.48
C PHE A 344 1.02 10.03 26.88
N LYS A 345 1.70 10.63 25.89
CA LYS A 345 2.85 10.02 25.20
C LYS A 345 3.98 9.70 26.18
N GLY A 346 4.33 8.41 26.28
CA GLY A 346 5.47 7.92 27.05
C GLY A 346 5.32 7.99 28.58
N ASN A 347 4.15 8.35 29.11
CA ASN A 347 3.93 8.48 30.54
C ASN A 347 2.97 7.40 31.06
N THR A 348 3.50 6.37 31.72
CA THR A 348 2.73 5.25 32.26
C THR A 348 1.80 5.66 33.39
N ASN A 349 2.21 6.60 34.24
CA ASN A 349 1.40 7.06 35.38
C ASN A 349 0.14 7.79 34.89
N ARG A 350 0.28 8.71 33.93
CA ARG A 350 -0.87 9.41 33.34
C ARG A 350 -1.84 8.44 32.66
N LYS A 351 -1.31 7.42 31.97
CA LYS A 351 -2.14 6.37 31.37
C LYS A 351 -2.87 5.55 32.43
N GLY A 352 -2.19 5.19 33.53
CA GLY A 352 -2.79 4.47 34.66
C GLY A 352 -3.93 5.25 35.31
N TYR A 353 -3.72 6.54 35.60
CA TYR A 353 -4.80 7.39 36.13
C TYR A 353 -5.98 7.51 35.17
N LEU A 354 -5.76 7.63 33.86
CA LEU A 354 -6.86 7.64 32.91
C LEU A 354 -7.65 6.32 32.93
N THR A 355 -6.99 5.17 33.16
CA THR A 355 -7.68 3.88 33.31
C THR A 355 -8.65 3.90 34.49
N GLU A 356 -8.27 4.48 35.64
CA GLU A 356 -9.16 4.62 36.81
C GLU A 356 -10.42 5.45 36.46
N PHE A 357 -10.28 6.51 35.66
CA PHE A 357 -11.43 7.26 35.16
C PHE A 357 -12.25 6.47 34.13
N CYS A 358 -11.64 5.59 33.35
CA CYS A 358 -12.38 4.71 32.44
C CYS A 358 -13.26 3.74 33.25
N GLU A 359 -12.71 3.16 34.33
CA GLU A 359 -13.47 2.30 35.25
C GLU A 359 -14.62 3.05 35.92
N LEU A 360 -14.39 4.29 36.38
CA LEU A 360 -15.42 5.14 36.99
C LEU A 360 -16.62 5.41 36.05
N HIS A 361 -16.36 5.55 34.76
CA HIS A 361 -17.37 5.85 33.74
C HIS A 361 -17.88 4.62 32.99
N GLU A 362 -17.55 3.41 33.46
CA GLU A 362 -17.88 2.15 32.79
C GLU A 362 -17.44 2.12 31.31
N ALA A 363 -16.33 2.79 31.00
CA ALA A 363 -15.77 2.89 29.67
C ALA A 363 -14.61 1.90 29.48
N GLU A 364 -14.53 1.27 28.31
CA GLU A 364 -13.37 0.45 27.94
C GLU A 364 -12.15 1.35 27.72
N TYR A 365 -11.06 1.10 28.46
CA TYR A 365 -9.81 1.82 28.23
C TYR A 365 -9.29 1.55 26.80
N MET A 366 -8.97 2.63 26.10
CA MET A 366 -8.31 2.58 24.81
C MET A 366 -7.09 3.48 24.83
N GLU A 367 -5.96 3.03 24.27
CA GLU A 367 -4.76 3.86 24.22
C GLU A 367 -5.02 5.17 23.46
N VAL A 368 -4.63 6.31 24.02
CA VAL A 368 -4.75 7.59 23.32
C VAL A 368 -3.86 7.61 22.08
N LEU A 369 -4.45 7.93 20.93
CA LEU A 369 -3.76 7.95 19.64
C LEU A 369 -2.99 9.26 19.43
N LEU A 370 -1.77 9.16 18.90
CA LEU A 370 -0.98 10.32 18.50
C LEU A 370 -1.35 10.76 17.08
N HIS A 371 -1.74 12.02 16.92
CA HIS A 371 -1.92 12.65 15.61
C HIS A 371 -0.62 13.31 15.16
N ILE A 372 -0.32 13.23 13.86
CA ILE A 372 0.77 13.96 13.22
C ILE A 372 0.15 14.87 12.17
N SER A 373 0.46 16.16 12.26
CA SER A 373 -0.16 17.25 11.49
C SER A 373 -0.07 17.12 9.97
N VAL A 374 0.86 16.32 9.46
CA VAL A 374 0.99 16.05 8.02
C VAL A 374 0.08 14.91 7.52
N CYS A 375 -0.69 14.27 8.41
CA CYS A 375 -1.51 13.10 8.09
C CYS A 375 -2.96 13.25 8.60
N TRP A 376 -3.78 13.97 7.82
CA TRP A 376 -5.19 14.22 8.17
C TRP A 376 -6.01 12.94 8.39
N LEU A 377 -5.66 11.82 7.77
CA LEU A 377 -6.34 10.54 7.96
C LEU A 377 -6.32 10.04 9.40
N SER A 378 -5.26 10.35 10.14
CA SER A 378 -5.17 9.96 11.54
C SER A 378 -6.14 10.76 12.42
N LEU A 379 -6.59 11.94 11.97
CA LEU A 379 -7.48 12.81 12.71
C LEU A 379 -8.85 12.17 12.96
N GLU A 380 -9.42 11.48 11.97
CA GLU A 380 -10.70 10.76 12.15
C GLU A 380 -10.62 9.72 13.27
N ARG A 381 -9.53 8.93 13.26
CA ARG A 381 -9.30 7.89 14.27
C ARG A 381 -9.09 8.50 15.64
N CYS A 382 -8.33 9.59 15.73
CA CYS A 382 -8.11 10.31 16.98
C CYS A 382 -9.40 10.93 17.53
N VAL A 383 -10.20 11.62 16.71
CA VAL A 383 -11.50 12.19 17.11
C VAL A 383 -12.44 11.10 17.61
N THR A 384 -12.54 10.00 16.88
CA THR A 384 -13.38 8.87 17.30
C THR A 384 -12.90 8.26 18.61
N ARG A 385 -11.57 8.14 18.80
CA ARG A 385 -10.97 7.66 20.06
C ARG A 385 -11.28 8.59 21.22
N ILE A 386 -11.13 9.90 21.02
CA ILE A 386 -11.42 10.92 22.05
C ILE A 386 -12.89 10.88 22.43
N LEU A 387 -13.80 10.80 21.47
CA LEU A 387 -15.25 10.72 21.74
C LEU A 387 -15.62 9.47 22.54
N LYS A 388 -15.01 8.32 22.25
CA LYS A 388 -15.22 7.10 23.06
C LYS A 388 -14.67 7.20 24.49
N LEU A 389 -13.70 8.07 24.71
CA LEU A 389 -13.09 8.32 26.02
C LEU A 389 -13.53 9.68 26.59
N TYR A 390 -14.59 10.29 26.07
CA TYR A 390 -14.89 11.69 26.33
C TYR A 390 -15.17 11.95 27.81
N GLU A 391 -16.06 11.17 28.42
CA GLU A 391 -16.40 11.30 29.85
C GLU A 391 -15.19 11.00 30.77
N PRO A 392 -14.43 9.91 30.58
CA PRO A 392 -13.17 9.69 31.31
C PRO A 392 -12.17 10.84 31.19
N LEU A 393 -11.95 11.36 29.98
CA LEU A 393 -11.03 12.46 29.73
C LEU A 393 -11.52 13.76 30.38
N ALA A 394 -12.82 14.06 30.24
CA ALA A 394 -13.43 15.24 30.84
C ALA A 394 -13.28 15.23 32.36
N SER A 395 -13.57 14.10 33.02
CA SER A 395 -13.35 13.97 34.47
C SER A 395 -11.88 14.06 34.84
N TYR A 396 -10.98 13.38 34.11
CA TYR A 396 -9.54 13.42 34.35
C TYR A 396 -8.98 14.85 34.35
N TYR A 397 -9.32 15.64 33.33
CA TYR A 397 -8.84 17.02 33.24
C TYR A 397 -9.51 17.94 34.26
N LYS A 398 -10.79 17.71 34.60
CA LYS A 398 -11.49 18.50 35.63
C LYS A 398 -11.03 18.20 37.05
N SER A 399 -10.52 16.99 37.32
CA SER A 399 -10.10 16.57 38.67
C SER A 399 -8.65 16.87 38.99
N ALA A 400 -7.76 16.92 37.99
CA ALA A 400 -6.34 17.10 38.20
C ALA A 400 -5.94 18.58 38.11
N ASN A 401 -4.93 18.97 38.90
CA ASN A 401 -4.37 20.31 38.89
C ASN A 401 -2.87 20.25 38.52
N GLU A 402 -2.53 20.81 37.36
CA GLU A 402 -1.16 20.80 36.83
C GLU A 402 -0.86 22.13 36.13
N ASN A 403 0.37 22.63 36.31
CA ASN A 403 0.77 23.94 35.81
C ASN A 403 1.25 23.95 34.34
N GLN A 404 1.37 22.79 33.70
CA GLN A 404 1.80 22.68 32.30
C GLN A 404 0.79 23.38 31.38
N ALA A 405 1.28 24.24 30.47
CA ALA A 405 0.43 25.02 29.58
C ALA A 405 -0.52 24.16 28.74
N ARG A 406 -0.04 23.01 28.24
CA ARG A 406 -0.85 22.01 27.55
C ARG A 406 -2.00 21.50 28.41
N PHE A 407 -1.73 21.16 29.67
CA PHE A 407 -2.76 20.68 30.57
C PHE A 407 -3.83 21.74 30.79
N ARG A 408 -3.45 23.00 31.04
CA ARG A 408 -4.40 24.10 31.21
C ARG A 408 -5.30 24.33 30.00
N ARG A 409 -4.75 24.24 28.77
CA ARG A 409 -5.55 24.31 27.53
C ARG A 409 -6.57 23.17 27.47
N LEU A 410 -6.16 21.95 27.85
CA LEU A 410 -7.05 20.80 27.87
C LEU A 410 -8.14 20.93 28.94
N VAL A 411 -7.82 21.44 30.13
CA VAL A 411 -8.84 21.75 31.16
C VAL A 411 -9.87 22.75 30.61
N GLN A 412 -9.43 23.85 30.00
CA GLN A 412 -10.33 24.83 29.40
C GLN A 412 -11.20 24.19 28.32
N THR A 413 -10.60 23.39 27.45
CA THR A 413 -11.30 22.70 26.35
C THR A 413 -12.37 21.74 26.90
N PHE A 414 -12.05 20.85 27.84
CA PHE A 414 -13.01 19.90 28.41
C PHE A 414 -14.02 20.53 29.39
N THR A 415 -13.82 21.79 29.78
CA THR A 415 -14.78 22.55 30.59
C THR A 415 -15.84 23.24 29.72
N ASP A 416 -15.52 23.56 28.46
CA ASP A 416 -16.48 24.15 27.53
C ASP A 416 -17.55 23.11 27.10
N PRO A 417 -18.84 23.35 27.36
CA PRO A 417 -19.93 22.45 26.95
C PRO A 417 -20.01 22.26 25.42
N MET A 418 -19.48 23.20 24.63
CA MET A 418 -19.49 23.10 23.16
C MET A 418 -18.44 22.15 22.60
N THR A 419 -17.41 21.77 23.37
CA THR A 419 -16.31 20.93 22.88
C THR A 419 -16.79 19.58 22.34
N GLU A 420 -17.71 18.90 23.04
CA GLU A 420 -18.27 17.65 22.56
C GLU A 420 -19.07 17.83 21.27
N VAL A 421 -19.83 18.93 21.16
CA VAL A 421 -20.57 19.29 19.94
C VAL A 421 -19.60 19.47 18.77
N TYR A 422 -18.48 20.16 18.98
CA TYR A 422 -17.46 20.35 17.96
C TYR A 422 -16.86 19.00 17.54
N LEU A 423 -16.45 18.16 18.49
CA LEU A 423 -15.91 16.83 18.18
C LEU A 423 -16.90 15.94 17.41
N LEU A 424 -18.19 15.95 17.79
CA LEU A 424 -19.25 15.20 17.09
C LEU A 424 -19.45 15.72 15.65
N PHE A 425 -19.40 17.05 15.45
CA PHE A 425 -19.45 17.63 14.11
C PHE A 425 -18.28 17.15 13.24
N PHE A 426 -17.05 17.19 13.78
CA PHE A 426 -15.88 16.71 13.06
C PHE A 426 -15.96 15.21 12.80
N GLN A 427 -16.42 14.39 13.75
CA GLN A 427 -16.67 12.96 13.54
C GLN A 427 -17.66 12.71 12.38
N ALA A 428 -18.68 13.54 12.23
CA ALA A 428 -19.67 13.43 11.16
C ALA A 428 -19.18 13.97 9.79
N THR A 429 -18.15 14.81 9.76
CA THR A 429 -17.73 15.53 8.55
C THR A 429 -16.38 15.07 7.99
N VAL A 430 -15.39 14.79 8.85
CA VAL A 430 -14.06 14.29 8.49
C VAL A 430 -14.12 13.04 7.58
N PRO A 431 -15.04 12.08 7.74
CA PRO A 431 -15.15 10.92 6.85
C PRO A 431 -15.32 11.28 5.36
N THR A 432 -15.83 12.47 5.04
CA THR A 432 -15.91 12.98 3.66
C THR A 432 -14.53 13.15 3.03
N PHE A 433 -13.56 13.64 3.81
CA PHE A 433 -12.16 13.80 3.39
C PHE A 433 -11.43 12.47 3.39
N THR A 434 -11.66 11.63 4.41
CA THR A 434 -11.06 10.30 4.50
C THR A 434 -11.43 9.43 3.32
N SER A 435 -12.71 9.39 2.93
CA SER A 435 -13.18 8.58 1.81
C SER A 435 -12.45 8.95 0.49
N PHE A 436 -12.30 10.25 0.22
CA PHE A 436 -11.58 10.73 -0.96
C PHE A 436 -10.09 10.40 -0.87
N ASN A 437 -9.47 10.57 0.29
CA ASN A 437 -8.04 10.29 0.46
C ASN A 437 -7.72 8.78 0.42
N LEU A 438 -8.64 7.91 0.86
CA LEU A 438 -8.49 6.46 0.73
C LEU A 438 -8.38 6.02 -0.74
N LEU A 439 -9.14 6.63 -1.66
CA LEU A 439 -8.98 6.41 -3.10
C LEU A 439 -7.56 6.79 -3.55
N LEU A 440 -7.08 7.95 -3.13
CA LEU A 440 -5.77 8.48 -3.51
C LEU A 440 -4.60 7.62 -2.99
N GLN A 441 -4.82 6.84 -1.95
CA GLN A 441 -3.82 5.96 -1.33
C GLN A 441 -3.85 4.52 -1.85
N ARG A 442 -4.75 4.20 -2.79
CA ARG A 442 -4.83 2.86 -3.39
C ARG A 442 -3.53 2.49 -4.10
N GLU A 443 -3.20 1.21 -4.06
CA GLU A 443 -2.03 0.68 -4.76
C GLU A 443 -2.30 0.60 -6.26
N GLN A 444 -3.47 0.07 -6.61
CA GLN A 444 -3.96 -0.06 -7.98
C GLN A 444 -4.18 1.29 -8.64
N SER A 445 -4.04 1.33 -9.96
CA SER A 445 -4.33 2.52 -10.75
C SER A 445 -5.77 2.97 -10.55
N SER A 446 -5.95 4.25 -10.20
CA SER A 446 -7.27 4.88 -9.99
C SER A 446 -7.39 6.19 -10.76
N ILE A 447 -6.49 6.45 -11.71
CA ILE A 447 -6.47 7.71 -12.48
C ILE A 447 -7.78 7.92 -13.25
N PHE A 448 -8.37 6.84 -13.76
CA PHE A 448 -9.63 6.84 -14.49
C PHE A 448 -10.85 7.13 -13.63
N LEU A 449 -10.73 7.04 -12.30
CA LEU A 449 -11.79 7.39 -11.34
C LEU A 449 -11.61 8.79 -10.77
N LEU A 450 -10.41 9.36 -10.92
CA LEU A 450 -10.00 10.53 -10.14
C LEU A 450 -10.89 11.75 -10.40
N HIS A 451 -11.24 12.02 -11.67
CA HIS A 451 -12.11 13.15 -12.01
C HIS A 451 -13.47 13.03 -11.32
N ASP A 452 -14.17 11.92 -11.50
CA ASP A 452 -15.50 11.70 -10.92
C ASP A 452 -15.49 11.75 -9.40
N GLU A 453 -14.45 11.19 -8.77
CA GLU A 453 -14.33 11.18 -7.32
C GLU A 453 -14.00 12.58 -6.76
N MET A 454 -13.23 13.41 -7.48
CA MET A 454 -13.07 14.83 -7.14
C MET A 454 -14.40 15.59 -7.23
N VAL A 455 -15.17 15.37 -8.30
CA VAL A 455 -16.50 15.97 -8.50
C VAL A 455 -17.45 15.54 -7.37
N LYS A 456 -17.50 14.24 -7.04
CA LYS A 456 -18.32 13.70 -5.95
C LYS A 456 -17.89 14.26 -4.60
N PHE A 457 -16.60 14.40 -4.34
CA PHE A 457 -16.08 14.99 -3.12
C PHE A 457 -16.59 16.43 -2.93
N ILE A 458 -16.49 17.27 -3.96
CA ILE A 458 -16.98 18.66 -3.93
C ILE A 458 -18.50 18.72 -3.75
N ARG A 459 -19.25 17.94 -4.55
CA ARG A 459 -20.72 17.88 -4.44
C ARG A 459 -21.16 17.42 -3.05
N LYS A 460 -20.45 16.46 -2.45
CA LYS A 460 -20.72 15.97 -1.09
C LYS A 460 -20.47 17.05 -0.03
N LEU A 461 -19.41 17.85 -0.15
CA LEU A 461 -19.20 19.02 0.70
C LEU A 461 -20.32 20.05 0.54
N CYS A 462 -20.68 20.39 -0.70
CA CYS A 462 -21.76 21.35 -1.00
C CYS A 462 -23.11 20.89 -0.46
N SER A 463 -23.43 19.59 -0.58
CA SER A 463 -24.68 18.99 -0.09
C SER A 463 -24.90 19.15 1.42
N LYS A 464 -23.85 19.46 2.19
CA LYS A 464 -23.96 19.68 3.63
C LYS A 464 -24.50 21.06 4.00
N PHE A 465 -24.42 22.05 3.11
CA PHE A 465 -24.84 23.43 3.41
C PHE A 465 -25.69 24.09 2.32
N MET A 466 -25.79 23.52 1.12
CA MET A 466 -26.60 24.06 0.03
C MET A 466 -27.97 23.36 -0.08
N VAL A 467 -28.96 24.08 -0.58
CA VAL A 467 -30.26 23.50 -0.93
C VAL A 467 -30.11 22.52 -2.11
N PRO A 468 -30.78 21.35 -2.11
CA PRO A 468 -30.63 20.36 -3.18
C PRO A 468 -30.91 20.89 -4.59
N ALA A 469 -31.90 21.77 -4.74
CA ALA A 469 -32.23 22.40 -6.02
C ALA A 469 -31.06 23.21 -6.59
N ALA A 470 -30.25 23.84 -5.72
CA ALA A 470 -29.07 24.61 -6.12
C ALA A 470 -27.83 23.74 -6.43
N LEU A 471 -27.97 22.42 -6.41
CA LEU A 471 -26.91 21.46 -6.81
C LEU A 471 -27.25 20.71 -8.10
N GLN A 472 -28.46 20.91 -8.63
CA GLN A 472 -28.93 20.27 -9.86
C GLN A 472 -28.55 21.10 -11.09
N GLY A 473 -28.41 20.44 -12.25
CA GLY A 473 -28.25 21.11 -13.55
C GLY A 473 -26.82 21.52 -13.92
N TYR A 474 -25.86 21.44 -13.01
CA TYR A 474 -24.45 21.76 -13.29
C TYR A 474 -23.69 20.59 -13.88
N LYS A 475 -23.01 20.84 -15.01
CA LYS A 475 -22.12 19.86 -15.64
C LYS A 475 -20.80 19.80 -14.86
N GLU A 476 -20.25 20.96 -14.52
CA GLU A 476 -18.93 21.07 -13.91
C GLU A 476 -19.01 21.61 -12.46
N PRO A 477 -18.13 21.17 -11.54
CA PRO A 477 -18.16 21.64 -10.14
C PRO A 477 -17.91 23.14 -9.97
N CYS A 478 -17.15 23.74 -10.88
CA CYS A 478 -16.80 25.17 -10.84
C CYS A 478 -18.02 26.08 -11.09
N GLU A 479 -19.09 25.55 -11.69
CA GLU A 479 -20.34 26.28 -11.95
C GLU A 479 -21.23 26.39 -10.70
N ILE A 480 -20.96 25.60 -9.66
CA ILE A 480 -21.76 25.59 -8.44
C ILE A 480 -21.63 26.96 -7.76
N ALA A 481 -22.75 27.68 -7.68
CA ALA A 481 -22.83 28.99 -7.02
C ALA A 481 -22.85 28.85 -5.48
N TYR A 482 -21.81 28.24 -4.91
CA TYR A 482 -21.71 27.91 -3.47
C TYR A 482 -21.47 29.12 -2.58
N LYS A 483 -21.09 30.28 -3.14
CA LYS A 483 -20.93 31.54 -2.38
C LYS A 483 -22.24 32.30 -2.20
N GLU A 484 -23.24 32.00 -3.03
CA GLU A 484 -24.53 32.69 -3.00
C GLU A 484 -25.34 32.28 -1.77
N LYS A 485 -25.56 33.22 -0.85
CA LYS A 485 -26.29 32.97 0.40
C LYS A 485 -27.72 32.48 0.17
N ALA A 486 -28.35 32.87 -0.94
CA ALA A 486 -29.68 32.40 -1.33
C ALA A 486 -29.73 30.88 -1.58
N ASN A 487 -28.60 30.27 -1.92
CA ASN A 487 -28.47 28.84 -2.14
C ASN A 487 -28.16 28.05 -0.85
N HIS A 488 -27.94 28.72 0.28
CA HIS A 488 -27.57 28.09 1.53
C HIS A 488 -28.79 27.63 2.32
N LEU A 489 -28.64 26.50 3.00
CA LEU A 489 -29.57 26.08 4.04
C LEU A 489 -29.46 27.05 5.23
N PRO A 490 -30.59 27.41 5.87
CA PRO A 490 -30.55 28.12 7.14
C PRO A 490 -29.71 27.35 8.16
N GLY A 491 -29.00 28.05 9.06
CA GLY A 491 -28.05 27.44 10.02
C GLY A 491 -28.56 26.15 10.67
N ARG A 492 -29.76 26.18 11.27
CA ARG A 492 -30.36 25.02 11.95
C ARG A 492 -30.62 23.80 11.04
N LYS A 493 -30.69 24.01 9.72
CA LYS A 493 -30.90 22.97 8.69
C LYS A 493 -29.60 22.45 8.07
N LEU A 494 -28.43 22.99 8.41
CA LEU A 494 -27.14 22.49 7.94
C LEU A 494 -26.95 21.00 8.30
N ASN A 495 -26.32 20.22 7.43
CA ASN A 495 -26.05 18.82 7.71
C ASN A 495 -24.79 18.65 8.59
N ILE A 496 -25.00 18.76 9.90
CA ILE A 496 -23.98 18.66 10.95
C ILE A 496 -23.83 17.25 11.55
N GLY A 497 -24.63 16.27 11.10
CA GLY A 497 -24.76 14.94 11.71
C GLY A 497 -25.88 14.86 12.75
N PHE A 498 -26.52 13.69 12.87
CA PHE A 498 -27.66 13.47 13.77
C PHE A 498 -27.25 13.58 15.24
N THR A 499 -26.16 12.91 15.64
CA THR A 499 -25.65 12.93 17.02
C THR A 499 -25.24 14.33 17.46
N THR A 500 -24.55 15.07 16.59
CA THR A 500 -24.20 16.49 16.82
C THR A 500 -25.42 17.34 17.11
N ARG A 501 -26.47 17.20 16.27
CA ARG A 501 -27.72 17.95 16.45
C ARG A 501 -28.44 17.56 17.74
N ALA A 502 -28.51 16.27 18.04
CA ALA A 502 -29.14 15.77 19.26
C ALA A 502 -28.44 16.30 20.51
N LYS A 503 -27.09 16.26 20.55
CA LYS A 503 -26.30 16.82 21.67
C LYS A 503 -26.50 18.32 21.80
N LEU A 504 -26.42 19.07 20.71
CA LEU A 504 -26.59 20.54 20.72
C LEU A 504 -27.98 20.95 21.21
N ASN A 505 -29.04 20.29 20.75
CA ASN A 505 -30.40 20.57 21.20
C ASN A 505 -30.57 20.23 22.68
N ARG A 506 -30.04 19.09 23.13
CA ARG A 506 -30.08 18.69 24.54
C ARG A 506 -29.43 19.74 25.44
N LEU A 507 -28.22 20.18 25.11
CA LEU A 507 -27.51 21.20 25.89
C LEU A 507 -28.27 22.55 25.89
N LEU A 508 -28.93 22.89 24.78
CA LEU A 508 -29.75 24.10 24.69
C LEU A 508 -30.99 24.00 25.59
N ASP A 509 -31.65 22.84 25.59
CA ASP A 509 -32.83 22.57 26.41
C ASP A 509 -32.49 22.51 27.90
N GLU A 510 -31.31 21.99 28.25
CA GLU A 510 -30.76 21.94 29.62
C GLU A 510 -30.24 23.31 30.10
N GLY A 511 -30.05 24.27 29.19
CA GLY A 511 -29.54 25.62 29.49
C GLY A 511 -28.01 25.70 29.63
N ASP A 512 -27.30 24.62 29.31
CA ASP A 512 -25.83 24.54 29.33
C ASP A 512 -25.18 25.34 28.19
N VAL A 513 -25.92 25.58 27.10
CA VAL A 513 -25.48 26.43 25.99
C VAL A 513 -26.56 27.45 25.61
N THR A 514 -26.12 28.62 25.18
CA THR A 514 -27.00 29.73 24.79
C THR A 514 -27.39 29.68 23.30
N PRO A 515 -28.52 30.29 22.91
CA PRO A 515 -28.86 30.46 21.49
C PRO A 515 -27.75 31.14 20.67
N GLN A 516 -27.01 32.09 21.26
CA GLN A 516 -25.89 32.75 20.60
C GLN A 516 -24.74 31.78 20.30
N GLN A 517 -24.41 30.88 21.23
CA GLN A 517 -23.40 29.83 20.99
C GLN A 517 -23.84 28.86 19.89
N VAL A 518 -25.15 28.54 19.85
CA VAL A 518 -25.73 27.71 18.78
C VAL A 518 -25.61 28.40 17.42
N ASP A 519 -25.92 29.69 17.33
CA ASP A 519 -25.80 30.45 16.07
C ASP A 519 -24.33 30.58 15.63
N LEU A 520 -23.41 30.88 16.57
CA LEU A 520 -21.97 30.93 16.31
C LEU A 520 -21.43 29.58 15.81
N PHE A 521 -21.89 28.47 16.38
CA PHE A 521 -21.52 27.13 15.91
C PHE A 521 -21.98 26.88 14.47
N HIS A 522 -23.22 27.24 14.11
CA HIS A 522 -23.71 27.10 12.75
C HIS A 522 -22.94 27.98 11.76
N GLU A 523 -22.54 29.19 12.18
CA GLU A 523 -21.66 30.06 11.38
C GLU A 523 -20.28 29.43 11.19
N ALA A 524 -19.69 28.84 12.24
CA ALA A 524 -18.41 28.15 12.18
C ALA A 524 -18.47 26.93 11.24
N VAL A 525 -19.55 26.14 11.29
CA VAL A 525 -19.80 25.03 10.36
C VAL A 525 -19.89 25.52 8.92
N LEU A 526 -20.63 26.60 8.67
CA LEU A 526 -20.74 27.16 7.32
C LEU A 526 -19.36 27.61 6.83
N CYS A 527 -18.59 28.32 7.65
CA CYS A 527 -17.25 28.77 7.31
C CYS A 527 -16.30 27.59 7.02
N PHE A 528 -16.38 26.50 7.79
CA PHE A 528 -15.64 25.26 7.52
C PHE A 528 -15.96 24.71 6.13
N LEU A 529 -17.24 24.52 5.83
CA LEU A 529 -17.69 23.89 4.58
C LEU A 529 -17.40 24.77 3.35
N THR A 530 -17.62 26.08 3.44
CA THR A 530 -17.32 27.01 2.34
C THR A 530 -15.82 27.13 2.10
N SER A 531 -15.00 27.13 3.16
CA SER A 531 -13.53 27.17 3.03
C SER A 531 -12.99 25.88 2.41
N ALA A 532 -13.57 24.73 2.75
CA ALA A 532 -13.25 23.45 2.11
C ALA A 532 -13.55 23.49 0.61
N VAL A 533 -14.76 23.91 0.22
CA VAL A 533 -15.15 23.97 -1.20
C VAL A 533 -14.29 24.97 -1.97
N ASP A 534 -14.01 26.14 -1.41
CA ASP A 534 -13.17 27.16 -2.05
C ASP A 534 -11.75 26.66 -2.31
N TYR A 535 -11.12 26.02 -1.31
CA TYR A 535 -9.79 25.47 -1.47
C TYR A 535 -9.78 24.31 -2.48
N ALA A 536 -10.74 23.39 -2.39
CA ALA A 536 -10.85 22.24 -3.28
C ALA A 536 -11.01 22.66 -4.74
N LEU A 537 -11.95 23.56 -5.05
CA LEU A 537 -12.18 24.06 -6.41
C LEU A 537 -10.95 24.80 -6.97
N LYS A 538 -10.22 25.52 -6.12
CA LYS A 538 -9.03 26.27 -6.54
C LYS A 538 -7.79 25.41 -6.78
N LYS A 539 -7.69 24.26 -6.12
CA LYS A 539 -6.43 23.49 -6.04
C LYS A 539 -6.51 22.08 -6.59
N LEU A 540 -7.70 21.49 -6.69
CA LEU A 540 -7.86 20.20 -7.36
C LEU A 540 -7.73 20.37 -8.88
N PRO A 541 -7.12 19.41 -9.58
CA PRO A 541 -6.95 19.44 -11.03
C PRO A 541 -8.24 19.06 -11.77
N LEU A 542 -9.36 19.74 -11.48
CA LEU A 542 -10.66 19.44 -12.06
C LEU A 542 -10.68 19.65 -13.57
N GLU A 543 -9.99 20.69 -14.04
CA GLU A 543 -9.93 21.04 -15.47
C GLU A 543 -8.78 20.36 -16.22
N GLU A 544 -8.02 19.45 -15.58
CA GLU A 544 -6.93 18.75 -16.26
C GLU A 544 -7.47 17.78 -17.30
N PRO A 545 -7.25 18.03 -18.61
CA PRO A 545 -7.84 17.21 -19.67
C PRO A 545 -7.36 15.75 -19.61
N LEU A 546 -6.14 15.50 -19.14
CA LEU A 546 -5.61 14.14 -18.99
C LEU A 546 -6.43 13.30 -18.02
N ILE A 547 -6.90 13.90 -16.92
CA ILE A 547 -7.70 13.18 -15.93
C ILE A 547 -9.13 13.00 -16.44
N LYS A 548 -9.70 14.02 -17.11
CA LYS A 548 -11.04 13.92 -17.73
C LYS A 548 -11.11 12.81 -18.76
N HIS A 549 -10.14 12.76 -19.69
CA HIS A 549 -10.12 11.77 -20.76
C HIS A 549 -9.73 10.36 -20.26
N ALA A 550 -9.07 10.22 -19.10
CA ALA A 550 -8.72 8.89 -18.56
C ALA A 550 -9.94 7.99 -18.26
N LYS A 551 -11.17 8.56 -18.21
CA LYS A 551 -12.42 7.85 -17.90
C LYS A 551 -12.71 6.64 -18.79
N PHE A 552 -12.26 6.62 -20.05
CA PHE A 552 -12.53 5.52 -20.99
C PHE A 552 -11.98 4.16 -20.51
N VAL A 553 -10.98 4.19 -19.63
CA VAL A 553 -10.38 3.01 -19.02
C VAL A 553 -11.35 2.34 -18.03
N ASP A 554 -12.30 3.09 -17.44
CA ASP A 554 -13.36 2.50 -16.62
C ASP A 554 -14.33 1.70 -17.50
N VAL A 555 -14.19 0.38 -17.44
CA VAL A 555 -15.04 -0.57 -18.18
C VAL A 555 -16.52 -0.37 -17.86
N ARG A 556 -16.86 0.12 -16.66
CA ARG A 556 -18.25 0.35 -16.23
C ARG A 556 -18.86 1.56 -16.92
N GLN A 557 -18.05 2.55 -17.30
CA GLN A 557 -18.48 3.79 -17.94
C GLN A 557 -18.17 3.86 -19.44
N ARG A 558 -17.69 2.77 -20.04
CA ARG A 558 -17.29 2.74 -21.47
C ARG A 558 -18.36 3.23 -22.45
N GLY A 559 -19.64 3.07 -22.11
CA GLY A 559 -20.76 3.54 -22.93
C GLY A 559 -21.00 5.05 -22.87
N GLU A 560 -20.39 5.76 -21.91
CA GLU A 560 -20.48 7.21 -21.69
C GLU A 560 -19.22 7.95 -22.19
N CYS A 561 -18.31 7.22 -22.84
CA CYS A 561 -17.03 7.74 -23.34
C CYS A 561 -17.07 7.88 -24.85
N ASP A 562 -16.32 8.82 -25.38
CA ASP A 562 -16.20 9.08 -26.81
C ASP A 562 -14.81 8.69 -27.31
N ILE A 563 -14.64 8.54 -28.63
CA ILE A 563 -13.34 8.14 -29.21
C ILE A 563 -12.26 9.21 -28.93
N GLU A 564 -12.69 10.46 -28.77
CA GLU A 564 -11.91 11.63 -28.39
C GLU A 564 -11.18 11.41 -27.06
N ASP A 565 -11.76 10.66 -26.11
CA ASP A 565 -11.11 10.28 -24.85
C ASP A 565 -9.86 9.42 -25.09
N VAL A 566 -9.88 8.58 -26.12
CA VAL A 566 -8.76 7.74 -26.52
C VAL A 566 -7.77 8.53 -27.37
N LEU A 567 -8.27 9.28 -28.36
CA LEU A 567 -7.45 10.08 -29.28
C LEU A 567 -6.63 11.14 -28.56
N TYR A 568 -7.16 11.72 -27.49
CA TYR A 568 -6.43 12.62 -26.62
C TYR A 568 -5.05 12.07 -26.21
N PHE A 569 -4.96 10.79 -25.83
CA PHE A 569 -3.70 10.17 -25.42
C PHE A 569 -2.78 9.89 -26.63
N VAL A 570 -3.35 9.55 -27.78
CA VAL A 570 -2.61 9.34 -29.03
C VAL A 570 -1.96 10.65 -29.50
N GLU A 571 -2.70 11.75 -29.42
CA GLU A 571 -2.23 13.11 -29.74
C GLU A 571 -1.21 13.61 -28.71
N ARG A 572 -1.45 13.38 -27.42
CA ARG A 572 -0.58 13.82 -26.33
C ARG A 572 0.73 13.03 -26.26
N PHE A 573 0.72 11.75 -26.62
CA PHE A 573 1.87 10.86 -26.55
C PHE A 573 2.21 10.19 -27.89
N PRO A 574 2.45 10.95 -28.97
CA PRO A 574 2.55 10.42 -30.33
C PRO A 574 3.75 9.50 -30.54
N HIS A 575 4.78 9.64 -29.70
CA HIS A 575 5.97 8.77 -29.72
C HIS A 575 5.72 7.41 -29.07
N LEU A 576 4.84 7.36 -28.06
CA LEU A 576 4.46 6.13 -27.37
C LEU A 576 3.30 5.44 -28.09
N LEU A 577 2.44 6.22 -28.73
CA LEU A 577 1.25 5.79 -29.45
C LEU A 577 1.28 6.34 -30.89
N PRO A 578 2.14 5.79 -31.77
CA PRO A 578 2.31 6.29 -33.14
C PRO A 578 1.17 5.82 -34.05
N TYR A 579 -0.07 6.19 -33.72
CA TYR A 579 -1.29 5.73 -34.40
C TYR A 579 -1.86 6.73 -35.43
N HIS A 580 -1.17 7.86 -35.65
CA HIS A 580 -1.48 8.93 -36.63
C HIS A 580 -1.27 8.52 -38.11
N GLY A 581 -1.40 7.24 -38.44
CA GLY A 581 -1.13 6.68 -39.78
C GLY A 581 -2.41 6.28 -40.52
N PRO A 582 -2.31 5.75 -41.76
CA PRO A 582 -3.47 5.32 -42.57
C PRO A 582 -4.39 4.29 -41.89
N GLU A 583 -3.85 3.58 -40.90
CA GLU A 583 -4.53 2.58 -40.10
C GLU A 583 -5.23 3.16 -38.84
N GLU A 584 -5.33 4.48 -38.69
CA GLU A 584 -6.00 5.13 -37.55
C GLU A 584 -7.44 4.61 -37.34
N HIS A 585 -8.15 4.32 -38.43
CA HIS A 585 -9.49 3.74 -38.41
C HIS A 585 -9.60 2.46 -37.55
N ILE A 586 -8.52 1.67 -37.43
CA ILE A 586 -8.49 0.46 -36.60
C ILE A 586 -8.75 0.80 -35.13
N LEU A 587 -8.20 1.90 -34.62
CA LEU A 587 -8.42 2.30 -33.23
C LEU A 587 -9.88 2.65 -32.96
N GLY A 588 -10.54 3.31 -33.92
CA GLY A 588 -11.96 3.60 -33.86
C GLY A 588 -12.83 2.33 -33.85
N GLU A 589 -12.50 1.33 -34.67
CA GLU A 589 -13.17 0.03 -34.67
C GLU A 589 -12.95 -0.74 -33.36
N GLU A 590 -11.72 -0.77 -32.85
CA GLU A 590 -11.41 -1.39 -31.55
C GLU A 590 -12.20 -0.74 -30.41
N PHE A 591 -12.31 0.60 -30.41
CA PHE A 591 -13.09 1.33 -29.42
C PHE A 591 -14.59 1.04 -29.52
N LEU A 592 -15.16 1.06 -30.72
CA LEU A 592 -16.57 0.73 -30.92
C LEU A 592 -16.88 -0.71 -30.47
N ASN A 593 -15.99 -1.66 -30.77
CA ASN A 593 -16.09 -3.03 -30.28
C ASN A 593 -16.05 -3.08 -28.75
N TYR A 594 -15.16 -2.31 -28.12
CA TYR A 594 -15.08 -2.20 -26.66
C TYR A 594 -16.38 -1.66 -26.05
N GLN A 595 -16.97 -0.61 -26.62
CA GLN A 595 -18.24 -0.04 -26.15
C GLN A 595 -19.39 -1.04 -26.26
N THR A 596 -19.45 -1.78 -27.37
CA THR A 596 -20.54 -2.72 -27.68
C THR A 596 -20.35 -4.11 -27.07
N MET A 597 -19.21 -4.38 -26.41
CA MET A 597 -19.01 -5.64 -25.70
C MET A 597 -20.10 -5.88 -24.65
N PRO A 598 -20.54 -7.14 -24.45
CA PRO A 598 -21.51 -7.48 -23.41
C PRO A 598 -21.07 -6.94 -22.04
N MET A 599 -22.04 -6.50 -21.24
CA MET A 599 -21.75 -5.97 -19.91
C MET A 599 -20.97 -6.98 -19.07
N ILE A 600 -19.76 -6.59 -18.69
CA ILE A 600 -18.92 -7.33 -17.77
C ILE A 600 -19.24 -6.82 -16.38
N SER A 601 -19.76 -7.69 -15.52
CA SER A 601 -19.93 -7.38 -14.11
C SER A 601 -18.55 -7.47 -13.45
N LEU A 602 -17.86 -6.34 -13.33
CA LEU A 602 -16.63 -6.28 -12.55
C LEU A 602 -16.98 -6.24 -11.06
N ARG A 603 -16.35 -7.08 -10.23
CA ARG A 603 -16.57 -7.12 -8.78
C ARG A 603 -15.81 -6.02 -8.05
N ASP A 604 -14.62 -5.63 -8.54
CA ASP A 604 -13.80 -4.56 -7.98
C ASP A 604 -12.87 -3.90 -9.03
N GLU A 605 -12.15 -2.84 -8.64
CA GLU A 605 -11.27 -2.09 -9.55
C GLU A 605 -10.02 -2.85 -10.02
N SER A 606 -9.54 -3.85 -9.28
CA SER A 606 -8.39 -4.69 -9.69
C SER A 606 -8.71 -5.54 -10.93
N GLU A 607 -10.00 -5.76 -11.17
CA GLU A 607 -10.49 -6.40 -12.39
C GLU A 607 -10.36 -5.47 -13.62
N THR A 608 -10.22 -4.14 -13.46
CA THR A 608 -10.01 -3.22 -14.59
C THR A 608 -8.61 -3.40 -15.20
N GLU A 609 -7.58 -3.47 -14.37
CA GLU A 609 -6.21 -3.75 -14.85
C GLU A 609 -6.12 -5.15 -15.48
N SER A 610 -6.71 -6.14 -14.82
CA SER A 610 -6.77 -7.52 -15.32
C SER A 610 -7.54 -7.61 -16.65
N PHE A 611 -8.62 -6.85 -16.78
CA PHE A 611 -9.38 -6.72 -18.03
C PHE A 611 -8.49 -6.18 -19.15
N TRP A 612 -7.82 -5.05 -18.94
CA TRP A 612 -6.96 -4.47 -19.99
C TRP A 612 -5.74 -5.35 -20.31
N ALA A 613 -5.24 -6.12 -19.34
CA ALA A 613 -4.24 -7.15 -19.56
C ALA A 613 -4.76 -8.29 -20.44
N GLU A 614 -5.99 -8.77 -20.22
CA GLU A 614 -6.65 -9.77 -21.06
C GLU A 614 -6.87 -9.25 -22.47
N MET A 615 -7.44 -8.05 -22.60
CA MET A 615 -7.77 -7.40 -23.87
C MET A 615 -6.54 -7.24 -24.76
N ALA A 616 -5.38 -6.90 -24.17
CA ALA A 616 -4.12 -6.79 -24.90
C ALA A 616 -3.59 -8.12 -25.48
N THR A 617 -4.04 -9.25 -24.94
CA THR A 617 -3.64 -10.59 -25.39
C THR A 617 -4.74 -11.31 -26.17
N ARG A 618 -5.95 -10.76 -26.15
CA ARG A 618 -7.13 -11.32 -26.81
C ARG A 618 -6.93 -11.32 -28.32
N LYS A 619 -7.24 -12.48 -28.91
CA LYS A 619 -7.08 -12.72 -30.35
C LYS A 619 -8.44 -12.99 -30.98
N HIS A 620 -8.65 -12.41 -32.15
CA HIS A 620 -9.79 -12.71 -32.97
C HIS A 620 -9.77 -14.20 -33.38
N LYS A 621 -10.90 -14.88 -33.20
CA LYS A 621 -10.97 -16.36 -33.31
C LYS A 621 -10.65 -16.90 -34.69
N VAL A 622 -10.89 -16.10 -35.74
CA VAL A 622 -10.70 -16.52 -37.14
C VAL A 622 -9.33 -16.11 -37.66
N THR A 623 -8.95 -14.85 -37.48
CA THR A 623 -7.73 -14.28 -38.06
C THR A 623 -6.50 -14.52 -37.19
N GLY A 624 -6.68 -14.78 -35.89
CA GLY A 624 -5.58 -14.93 -34.92
C GLY A 624 -4.84 -13.62 -34.60
N ALA A 625 -5.23 -12.51 -35.23
CA ALA A 625 -4.76 -11.16 -34.95
C ALA A 625 -5.26 -10.70 -33.58
N LYS A 626 -4.55 -9.76 -32.96
CA LYS A 626 -5.01 -9.16 -31.70
C LYS A 626 -6.25 -8.31 -31.96
N GLU A 627 -7.24 -8.42 -31.09
CA GLU A 627 -8.56 -7.79 -31.27
C GLU A 627 -8.59 -6.34 -30.75
N PHE A 628 -7.72 -5.99 -29.80
CA PHE A 628 -7.68 -4.67 -29.14
C PHE A 628 -6.23 -4.19 -28.97
N GLU A 629 -5.40 -4.33 -30.00
CA GLU A 629 -3.96 -4.08 -29.89
C GLU A 629 -3.65 -2.62 -29.56
N ARG A 630 -4.29 -1.68 -30.27
CA ARG A 630 -4.02 -0.25 -30.14
C ARG A 630 -4.72 0.31 -28.92
N LEU A 631 -6.01 0.03 -28.75
CA LEU A 631 -6.81 0.49 -27.62
C LEU A 631 -6.24 -0.01 -26.29
N ALA A 632 -5.85 -1.28 -26.21
CA ALA A 632 -5.24 -1.79 -24.99
C ALA A 632 -3.86 -1.16 -24.73
N ALA A 633 -3.10 -0.77 -25.76
CA ALA A 633 -1.87 -0.02 -25.57
C ALA A 633 -2.12 1.39 -25.01
N VAL A 634 -3.17 2.08 -25.49
CA VAL A 634 -3.60 3.37 -24.91
C VAL A 634 -4.01 3.18 -23.45
N ALA A 635 -4.89 2.22 -23.14
CA ALA A 635 -5.35 1.96 -21.78
C ALA A 635 -4.20 1.62 -20.82
N LYS A 636 -3.22 0.83 -21.27
CA LYS A 636 -2.02 0.53 -20.48
C LYS A 636 -1.19 1.78 -20.16
N LEU A 637 -1.02 2.68 -21.14
CA LEU A 637 -0.33 3.94 -20.91
C LEU A 637 -1.04 4.75 -19.82
N VAL A 638 -2.37 4.84 -19.90
CA VAL A 638 -3.18 5.53 -18.89
C VAL A 638 -3.06 4.88 -17.52
N LEU A 639 -3.13 3.55 -17.42
CA LEU A 639 -3.04 2.82 -16.16
C LEU A 639 -1.68 2.98 -15.44
N VAL A 640 -0.61 3.35 -16.16
CA VAL A 640 0.72 3.66 -15.59
C VAL A 640 0.78 5.08 -14.99
N LEU A 641 -0.17 5.96 -15.33
CA LEU A 641 -0.20 7.32 -14.79
C LEU A 641 -0.55 7.30 -13.29
N PRO A 642 0.17 8.07 -12.47
CA PRO A 642 -0.07 8.14 -11.04
C PRO A 642 -1.29 9.01 -10.78
N HIS A 643 -2.17 8.53 -9.91
CA HIS A 643 -3.29 9.32 -9.40
C HIS A 643 -2.92 10.11 -8.13
N ALA A 644 -1.83 9.72 -7.45
CA ALA A 644 -1.23 10.43 -6.31
C ALA A 644 0.25 10.01 -6.11
N ASN A 645 0.95 10.68 -5.19
CA ASN A 645 2.36 10.38 -4.85
C ASN A 645 2.52 9.26 -3.80
N THR A 646 1.47 8.50 -3.55
CA THR A 646 1.37 7.55 -2.44
C THR A 646 2.33 6.36 -2.59
N ASP A 647 2.75 6.04 -3.81
CA ASP A 647 3.84 5.10 -4.08
C ASP A 647 5.17 5.54 -3.42
N ALA A 648 5.49 6.84 -3.46
CA ALA A 648 6.68 7.39 -2.80
C ALA A 648 6.50 7.47 -1.27
N GLU A 649 5.30 7.78 -0.78
CA GLU A 649 5.01 7.77 0.67
C GLU A 649 5.20 6.37 1.29
N ARG A 650 4.77 5.30 0.59
CA ARG A 650 4.95 3.91 1.05
C ARG A 650 6.43 3.55 1.20
N VAL A 651 7.31 4.10 0.37
CA VAL A 651 8.76 3.89 0.50
C VAL A 651 9.25 4.36 1.87
N PHE A 652 8.76 5.49 2.39
CA PHE A 652 9.14 5.94 3.73
C PHE A 652 8.72 4.97 4.83
N SER A 653 7.56 4.33 4.70
CA SER A 653 7.12 3.28 5.63
C SER A 653 8.06 2.07 5.60
N VAL A 654 8.41 1.59 4.41
CA VAL A 654 9.32 0.45 4.24
C VAL A 654 10.74 0.79 4.73
N VAL A 655 11.20 2.04 4.52
CA VAL A 655 12.44 2.57 5.11
C VAL A 655 12.35 2.56 6.63
N GLY A 656 11.24 3.01 7.23
CA GLY A 656 11.02 2.98 8.68
C GLY A 656 11.10 1.57 9.29
N LEU A 657 10.56 0.57 8.59
CA LEU A 657 10.67 -0.84 8.99
C LEU A 657 12.11 -1.39 8.90
N ASN A 658 12.94 -0.81 8.04
CA ASN A 658 14.32 -1.26 7.82
C ASN A 658 15.36 -0.47 8.62
N ARG A 659 15.10 0.81 8.94
CA ARG A 659 15.88 1.65 9.84
C ARG A 659 15.34 1.57 11.27
N THR A 660 15.41 0.38 11.87
CA THR A 660 15.03 0.20 13.29
C THR A 660 16.18 0.54 14.22
N LYS A 661 15.92 0.68 15.53
CA LYS A 661 16.99 0.78 16.56
C LYS A 661 18.01 -0.37 16.47
N ARG A 662 17.59 -1.55 15.99
CA ARG A 662 18.44 -2.73 15.78
C ARG A 662 19.16 -2.76 14.43
N ARG A 663 18.82 -1.85 13.50
CA ARG A 663 19.36 -1.71 12.13
C ARG A 663 19.69 -0.25 11.80
N ASN A 664 20.11 0.53 12.79
CA ASN A 664 20.30 1.98 12.69
C ASN A 664 21.51 2.40 11.83
N SER A 665 22.42 1.47 11.52
CA SER A 665 23.70 1.73 10.82
C SER A 665 23.69 1.38 9.32
N LEU A 666 22.53 1.12 8.71
CA LEU A 666 22.48 0.89 7.25
C LEU A 666 22.65 2.23 6.50
N ALA A 667 23.73 2.36 5.73
CA ALA A 667 23.96 3.52 4.88
C ALA A 667 22.84 3.68 3.82
N LEU A 668 22.37 4.93 3.64
CA LEU A 668 21.31 5.28 2.69
C LEU A 668 21.70 4.94 1.25
N ASP A 669 22.92 5.32 0.87
CA ASP A 669 23.57 5.07 -0.42
C ASP A 669 24.26 3.69 -0.51
N GLY A 670 23.94 2.78 0.41
CA GLY A 670 24.48 1.44 0.47
C GLY A 670 23.40 0.36 0.63
N THR A 671 23.58 -0.51 1.61
CA THR A 671 22.74 -1.70 1.80
C THR A 671 21.25 -1.39 1.98
N LEU A 672 20.89 -0.21 2.51
CA LEU A 672 19.48 0.17 2.61
C LEU A 672 18.83 0.31 1.23
N SER A 673 19.44 1.05 0.30
CA SER A 673 18.95 1.20 -1.07
C SER A 673 18.79 -0.16 -1.79
N SER A 674 19.75 -1.06 -1.60
CA SER A 674 19.68 -2.42 -2.15
C SER A 674 18.54 -3.26 -1.55
N ILE A 675 18.36 -3.22 -0.23
CA ILE A 675 17.24 -3.87 0.46
C ILE A 675 15.91 -3.35 -0.11
N MET A 676 15.79 -2.03 -0.25
CA MET A 676 14.59 -1.40 -0.78
C MET A 676 14.31 -1.86 -2.21
N THR A 677 15.31 -1.85 -3.10
CA THR A 677 15.19 -2.34 -4.48
C THR A 677 14.67 -3.78 -4.54
N ILE A 678 15.17 -4.66 -3.68
CA ILE A 678 14.76 -6.08 -3.63
C ILE A 678 13.33 -6.21 -3.11
N LYS A 679 12.96 -5.50 -2.03
CA LYS A 679 11.59 -5.53 -1.48
C LYS A 679 10.58 -5.02 -2.50
N MET A 680 10.97 -3.98 -3.23
CA MET A 680 10.13 -3.37 -4.26
C MET A 680 10.03 -4.16 -5.57
N ALA A 681 10.87 -5.18 -5.77
CA ALA A 681 10.72 -6.12 -6.88
C ALA A 681 9.55 -7.11 -6.70
N ASN A 682 8.87 -7.06 -5.54
CA ASN A 682 7.71 -7.86 -5.16
C ASN A 682 7.87 -9.34 -5.51
N LEU A 683 8.88 -9.97 -4.91
CA LEU A 683 9.18 -11.38 -5.14
C LEU A 683 7.99 -12.25 -4.72
N GLU A 684 7.79 -13.35 -5.43
CA GLU A 684 6.99 -14.46 -4.90
C GLU A 684 7.47 -14.82 -3.48
N PRO A 685 6.62 -15.40 -2.63
CA PRO A 685 7.03 -15.85 -1.31
C PRO A 685 8.36 -16.61 -1.39
N CYS A 686 9.32 -16.28 -0.54
CA CYS A 686 10.74 -16.68 -0.69
C CYS A 686 10.96 -18.20 -0.85
N PHE A 687 10.03 -19.01 -0.34
CA PHE A 687 10.02 -20.46 -0.49
C PHE A 687 9.55 -20.97 -1.87
N LYS A 688 8.74 -20.19 -2.60
CA LYS A 688 8.32 -20.46 -3.99
C LYS A 688 9.27 -19.82 -5.00
N TRP A 689 9.76 -18.62 -4.70
CA TRP A 689 10.63 -17.88 -5.61
C TRP A 689 11.89 -18.67 -5.95
N GLU A 690 12.25 -18.69 -7.23
CA GLU A 690 13.46 -19.35 -7.73
C GLU A 690 14.44 -18.30 -8.31
N PRO A 691 15.68 -18.20 -7.78
CA PRO A 691 16.66 -17.26 -8.28
C PRO A 691 17.03 -17.53 -9.74
N HIS A 692 17.07 -16.47 -10.56
CA HIS A 692 17.59 -16.57 -11.91
C HIS A 692 19.07 -17.03 -11.91
N SER A 693 19.50 -17.77 -12.92
CA SER A 693 20.87 -18.29 -12.99
C SER A 693 21.93 -17.19 -12.91
N ASP A 694 21.60 -15.99 -13.40
CA ASP A 694 22.53 -14.86 -13.37
C ASP A 694 22.69 -14.27 -11.97
N ILE A 695 21.66 -14.32 -11.12
CA ILE A 695 21.79 -13.97 -9.70
C ILE A 695 22.76 -14.96 -9.02
N ILE A 696 22.64 -16.26 -9.33
CA ILE A 696 23.52 -17.28 -8.77
C ILE A 696 24.97 -17.04 -9.21
N LYS A 697 25.22 -16.77 -10.49
CA LYS A 697 26.57 -16.41 -11.00
C LYS A 697 27.12 -15.15 -10.32
N ALA A 698 26.31 -14.09 -10.24
CA ALA A 698 26.69 -12.83 -9.62
C ALA A 698 27.02 -13.02 -8.13
N SER A 699 26.25 -13.83 -7.40
CA SER A 699 26.51 -14.14 -5.99
C SER A 699 27.88 -14.80 -5.77
N LYS A 700 28.31 -15.68 -6.69
CA LYS A 700 29.65 -16.28 -6.64
C LYS A 700 30.72 -15.22 -6.84
N LYS A 701 30.60 -14.38 -7.87
CA LYS A 701 31.57 -13.31 -8.16
C LYS A 701 31.68 -12.32 -6.99
N ALA A 702 30.54 -11.82 -6.49
CA ALA A 702 30.45 -10.87 -5.39
C ALA A 702 31.19 -11.35 -4.14
N THR A 703 30.92 -12.60 -3.73
CA THR A 703 31.55 -13.17 -2.54
C THR A 703 33.02 -13.51 -2.73
N GLY A 704 33.43 -13.85 -3.96
CA GLY A 704 34.85 -14.03 -4.31
C GLY A 704 35.64 -12.73 -4.24
N GLN A 705 35.09 -11.63 -4.75
CA GLN A 705 35.70 -10.29 -4.70
C GLN A 705 35.81 -9.77 -3.27
N TYR A 706 34.77 -9.94 -2.45
CA TYR A 706 34.83 -9.61 -1.03
C TYR A 706 35.96 -10.37 -0.31
N ASN A 707 36.01 -11.69 -0.50
CA ASN A 707 37.03 -12.54 0.10
C ASN A 707 38.44 -12.16 -0.38
N HIS A 708 38.60 -11.67 -1.62
CA HIS A 708 39.89 -11.19 -2.11
C HIS A 708 40.27 -9.83 -1.52
N ALA A 709 39.32 -8.92 -1.35
CA ALA A 709 39.55 -7.58 -0.80
C ALA A 709 39.82 -7.58 0.72
N HIS A 710 39.37 -8.63 1.42
CA HIS A 710 39.48 -8.77 2.88
C HIS A 710 40.32 -10.00 3.29
N ARG A 711 41.18 -10.47 2.38
CA ARG A 711 42.30 -11.35 2.74
C ARG A 711 43.36 -10.47 3.41
N SER A 712 43.35 -10.46 4.74
CA SER A 712 44.50 -10.06 5.54
C SER A 712 45.58 -11.13 5.47
#